data_AF-A5UXZ3-F1
#
_entry.id   AF-A5UXZ3-F1
#
_cell.length_a   1.000
_cell.length_b   1.000
_cell.length_c   1.000
_cell.angle_alpha   90.00
_cell.angle_beta   90.00
_cell.angle_gamma   90.00
#
_symmetry.space_group_name_H-M   'P 1'
#
loop_
_entity.id
_entity.type
_entity.pdbx_description
1 polymer ?
#
loop_
_entity_poly.entity_id
_entity_poly.type
_entity_poly.pdbx_seq_one_letter_code
_entity_poly.pdbx_strand_id
1 'polypeptide(L)'
;MEPTRLALGYLAGQLPGFTLPAMSLDNLKIVHGSCRKAHGFGVDGLAPLDKIIERTQTDANTRPQQLFLTGDQIYADDIAIMLLPQLTVAGNALLGVSEELPLRTSTGDIRVVADSTNFPTSWRQELIKQQAQFSSHEAACHALSFGEYCALYLFSWSNVLWDSFIDVDDVFPDCSGSSADCPDADTTVNGLPAHLQSLYPADKRKEQIKQWYKQRDLFADQLEDVKAFKKTLPNVQRALANIATYMIFDDHEVTDDWYLTQDWRDRVLTSPLGVTIMRNALTTFALFQAWGNDPKRYTTGDHAALLTHAQALFPATGGPAQSAANALDALYGFGGADPLVKWHFHVPSGPTTTVVLDTRTRRTFSGRYTPPGLVSDVALDEQLPDSFAPSPGAEILIVVSAAPVLGLAVIEELAQPIGARGYFDFISSVVMRREPEITGYLEFDMEAWSLHTERFEALLARFNQMGRVVILSGDVHYSFSAEMDYWKNAQPQPGRIVQLTSSALKNEWGIRAKRALETVAAQEILHNAYYPLSRLGWSNPTDLIGRVHVPSGAIPRNIRAMLRRTPVVLPADNWEPGSSIAVAPDWAWRVSLVKDLRPDDSSPNACPADGRVGPINPDIVPATPDDGYIKVLERAEKRLKAKIARSVVFASNLGLVSFSGTGVTLKVTHTLMYMHPDGAKPADPQAYTVHELSLAPTTDLPPTIR
;
A
#
# COMPACT_ATOMS: atom_id res chain seq x y z
N MET A 1 13.93 32.35 6.42
CA MET A 1 14.26 31.17 5.59
C MET A 1 14.20 29.98 6.51
N GLU A 2 13.36 28.99 6.21
CA GLU A 2 13.48 27.70 6.89
C GLU A 2 14.85 27.08 6.54
N PRO A 3 15.51 26.43 7.50
CA PRO A 3 16.84 25.91 7.27
C PRO A 3 16.78 24.78 6.24
N THR A 4 17.66 24.82 5.25
CA THR A 4 17.77 23.78 4.21
C THR A 4 18.18 22.42 4.79
N ARG A 5 18.73 22.40 6.01
CA ARG A 5 19.09 21.20 6.78
C ARG A 5 18.83 21.41 8.26
N LEU A 6 18.39 20.37 8.95
CA LEU A 6 18.29 20.35 10.41
C LEU A 6 19.46 19.57 11.01
N ALA A 7 19.83 19.91 12.25
CA ALA A 7 20.71 19.03 13.04
C ALA A 7 19.98 17.70 13.24
N LEU A 8 20.66 16.57 13.06
CA LEU A 8 20.01 15.26 13.20
C LEU A 8 19.65 14.93 14.66
N GLY A 9 20.31 15.53 15.65
CA GLY A 9 19.93 15.41 17.06
C GLY A 9 18.94 16.52 17.48
N TYR A 10 18.07 16.24 18.44
CA TYR A 10 17.13 17.22 18.99
C TYR A 10 17.75 18.14 20.05
N LEU A 11 18.83 17.71 20.71
CA LEU A 11 19.54 18.50 21.72
C LEU A 11 20.91 18.95 21.22
N ALA A 12 21.30 20.17 21.57
CA ALA A 12 22.59 20.72 21.22
C ALA A 12 23.73 19.83 21.79
N GLY A 13 24.68 19.47 20.93
CA GLY A 13 25.82 18.63 21.30
C GLY A 13 25.50 17.15 21.46
N GLN A 14 24.29 16.69 21.11
CA GLN A 14 23.93 15.28 21.13
C GLN A 14 23.85 14.70 19.71
N LEU A 15 24.34 13.46 19.57
CA LEU A 15 24.10 12.65 18.38
C LEU A 15 22.63 12.20 18.34
N PRO A 16 22.10 11.84 17.17
CA PRO A 16 20.80 11.20 17.07
C PRO A 16 20.74 9.96 17.96
N GLY A 17 19.58 9.71 18.54
CA GLY A 17 19.35 8.54 19.39
C GLY A 17 17.88 8.16 19.42
N PHE A 18 17.59 6.92 19.75
CA PHE A 18 16.23 6.38 19.83
C PHE A 18 16.02 5.64 21.15
N THR A 19 14.76 5.40 21.49
CA THR A 19 14.37 4.63 22.67
C THR A 19 14.09 3.19 22.29
N LEU A 20 14.61 2.25 23.08
CA LEU A 20 14.25 0.84 22.93
C LEU A 20 12.76 0.64 23.23
N PRO A 21 12.11 -0.38 22.64
CA PRO A 21 10.73 -0.70 22.94
C PRO A 21 10.49 -0.92 24.43
N ALA A 22 9.37 -0.39 24.94
CA ALA A 22 9.00 -0.57 26.33
C ALA A 22 8.71 -2.04 26.65
N MET A 23 8.99 -2.46 27.90
CA MET A 23 8.73 -3.83 28.37
C MET A 23 7.27 -4.10 28.77
N SER A 24 6.42 -3.07 28.75
CA SER A 24 5.00 -3.15 29.10
C SER A 24 4.16 -2.48 28.01
N LEU A 25 3.03 -3.09 27.66
CA LEU A 25 2.16 -2.60 26.58
C LEU A 25 1.71 -1.14 26.76
N ASP A 26 1.34 -0.72 27.98
CA ASP A 26 0.85 0.64 28.26
C ASP A 26 1.85 1.76 27.85
N ASN A 27 3.14 1.44 27.89
CA ASN A 27 4.25 2.33 27.55
C ASN A 27 4.78 2.13 26.11
N LEU A 28 4.27 1.13 25.38
CA LEU A 28 4.66 0.87 24.00
C LEU A 28 3.95 1.87 23.07
N LYS A 29 4.74 2.58 22.27
CA LYS A 29 4.30 3.58 21.28
C LYS A 29 4.88 3.20 19.92
N ILE A 30 4.00 2.75 19.04
CA ILE A 30 4.34 2.36 17.67
C ILE A 30 3.77 3.41 16.72
N VAL A 31 4.52 3.77 15.70
CA VAL A 31 4.06 4.60 14.60
C VAL A 31 4.06 3.77 13.34
N HIS A 32 3.08 3.96 12.47
CA HIS A 32 3.07 3.37 11.15
C HIS A 32 2.51 4.32 10.11
N GLY A 33 2.95 4.13 8.88
CA GLY A 33 2.54 4.91 7.72
C GLY A 33 2.85 4.15 6.45
N SER A 34 2.19 4.53 5.36
CA SER A 34 2.29 3.80 4.10
C SER A 34 3.00 4.62 3.03
N CYS A 35 2.45 4.68 1.82
CA CYS A 35 3.12 5.13 0.61
C CYS A 35 3.49 6.62 0.65
N ARG A 36 4.63 6.98 0.05
CA ARG A 36 5.15 8.36 0.07
C ARG A 36 5.72 8.78 -1.28
N LYS A 37 4.85 9.31 -2.15
CA LYS A 37 5.17 9.78 -3.50
C LYS A 37 5.58 11.26 -3.53
N ALA A 38 6.72 11.57 -4.16
CA ALA A 38 7.28 12.92 -4.17
C ALA A 38 6.35 13.97 -4.80
N HIS A 39 5.73 13.64 -5.94
CA HIS A 39 4.73 14.46 -6.63
C HIS A 39 3.28 13.98 -6.39
N GLY A 40 3.04 13.14 -5.38
CA GLY A 40 1.68 12.70 -5.04
C GLY A 40 0.87 13.82 -4.38
N PHE A 41 -0.45 13.78 -4.48
CA PHE A 41 -1.30 14.80 -3.87
C PHE A 41 -1.21 14.80 -2.33
N GLY A 42 -1.50 15.95 -1.73
CA GLY A 42 -1.59 16.12 -0.28
C GLY A 42 -0.28 16.53 0.39
N VAL A 43 -0.36 16.73 1.70
CA VAL A 43 0.81 17.07 2.54
C VAL A 43 1.61 15.83 2.90
N ASP A 44 2.90 16.00 3.16
CA ASP A 44 3.77 14.92 3.63
C ASP A 44 3.48 14.59 5.10
N GLY A 45 2.74 13.51 5.31
CA GLY A 45 2.32 12.97 6.61
C GLY A 45 3.44 12.39 7.45
N LEU A 46 4.64 12.15 6.90
CA LEU A 46 5.78 11.64 7.68
C LEU A 46 6.51 12.73 8.45
N ALA A 47 6.61 13.93 7.86
CA ALA A 47 7.28 15.07 8.47
C ALA A 47 6.79 15.43 9.89
N PRO A 48 5.50 15.31 10.23
CA PRO A 48 4.96 15.34 11.60
C PRO A 48 5.71 14.57 12.66
N LEU A 49 6.26 13.40 12.30
CA LEU A 49 6.95 12.53 13.26
C LEU A 49 8.10 13.27 13.94
N ASP A 50 8.75 14.19 13.22
CA ASP A 50 9.82 15.03 13.75
C ASP A 50 9.38 15.84 14.97
N LYS A 51 8.24 16.52 14.87
CA LYS A 51 7.67 17.31 15.98
C LYS A 51 7.18 16.42 17.11
N ILE A 52 6.65 15.23 16.80
CA ILE A 52 6.19 14.27 17.81
C ILE A 52 7.38 13.78 18.64
N ILE A 53 8.49 13.41 18.00
CA ILE A 53 9.71 12.99 18.70
C ILE A 53 10.30 14.16 19.49
N GLU A 54 10.40 15.36 18.91
CA GLU A 54 10.94 16.55 19.59
C GLU A 54 10.23 16.84 20.92
N ARG A 55 8.91 16.69 20.96
CA ARG A 55 8.08 16.95 22.16
C ARG A 55 8.21 15.88 23.24
N THR A 56 8.45 14.65 22.81
CA THR A 56 8.47 13.47 23.69
C THR A 56 9.89 13.01 24.00
N GLN A 57 10.91 13.69 23.47
CA GLN A 57 12.31 13.25 23.54
C GLN A 57 12.84 13.01 24.96
N THR A 58 12.26 13.66 25.97
CA THR A 58 12.69 13.56 27.38
C THR A 58 11.98 12.46 28.17
N ASP A 59 10.98 11.79 27.60
CA ASP A 59 10.22 10.73 28.24
C ASP A 59 10.09 9.50 27.32
N ALA A 60 10.81 8.43 27.68
CA ALA A 60 10.87 7.22 26.88
C ALA A 60 9.52 6.47 26.77
N ASN A 61 8.58 6.70 27.68
CA ASN A 61 7.27 6.02 27.68
C ASN A 61 6.24 6.69 26.77
N THR A 62 6.45 7.95 26.42
CA THR A 62 5.57 8.70 25.50
C THR A 62 6.20 8.91 24.13
N ARG A 63 7.53 8.75 24.02
CA ARG A 63 8.25 8.81 22.75
C ARG A 63 7.93 7.61 21.85
N PRO A 64 7.65 7.82 20.56
CA PRO A 64 7.62 6.75 19.57
C PRO A 64 8.90 5.91 19.59
N GLN A 65 8.76 4.58 19.73
CA GLN A 65 9.91 3.67 19.83
C GLN A 65 10.17 2.92 18.52
N GLN A 66 9.14 2.68 17.71
CA GLN A 66 9.23 1.94 16.45
C GLN A 66 8.38 2.63 15.37
N LEU A 67 8.92 2.70 14.15
CA LEU A 67 8.22 3.10 12.94
C LEU A 67 8.12 1.89 12.00
N PHE A 68 6.91 1.55 11.57
CA PHE A 68 6.69 0.58 10.49
C PHE A 68 6.21 1.31 9.25
N LEU A 69 6.96 1.20 8.15
CA LEU A 69 6.53 1.64 6.83
C LEU A 69 5.90 0.45 6.11
N THR A 70 4.60 0.55 5.86
CA THR A 70 3.73 -0.56 5.50
C THR A 70 3.24 -0.53 4.05
N GLY A 71 3.81 0.32 3.20
CA GLY A 71 3.52 0.31 1.76
C GLY A 71 4.73 0.79 0.96
N ASP A 72 4.55 1.53 -0.13
CA ASP A 72 5.67 1.99 -0.99
C ASP A 72 6.66 2.95 -0.31
N GLN A 73 7.96 2.64 -0.39
CA GLN A 73 9.03 3.58 0.01
C GLN A 73 9.45 4.50 -1.13
N ILE A 74 9.39 3.98 -2.34
CA ILE A 74 9.76 4.65 -3.59
C ILE A 74 8.67 4.35 -4.63
N TYR A 75 8.55 5.24 -5.62
CA TYR A 75 7.73 5.01 -6.80
C TYR A 75 8.66 4.83 -7.98
N ALA A 76 9.13 3.60 -8.22
CA ALA A 76 10.13 3.33 -9.24
C ALA A 76 9.58 3.47 -10.66
N ASP A 77 8.30 3.21 -10.87
CA ASP A 77 7.64 3.31 -12.16
C ASP A 77 7.07 4.70 -12.45
N ASP A 78 6.71 5.46 -11.42
CA ASP A 78 6.17 6.81 -11.52
C ASP A 78 7.04 7.81 -10.74
N ILE A 79 8.15 8.23 -11.36
CA ILE A 79 9.06 9.26 -10.84
C ILE A 79 8.68 10.62 -11.41
N ALA A 80 8.72 11.66 -10.57
CA ALA A 80 8.46 13.03 -11.04
C ALA A 80 9.41 13.41 -12.19
N ILE A 81 8.87 14.09 -13.21
CA ILE A 81 9.59 14.36 -14.48
C ILE A 81 10.92 15.08 -14.23
N MET A 82 10.93 16.09 -13.35
CA MET A 82 12.14 16.87 -13.05
C MET A 82 13.16 16.17 -12.14
N LEU A 83 12.79 15.05 -11.52
CA LEU A 83 13.68 14.28 -10.64
C LEU A 83 14.49 13.26 -11.42
N LEU A 84 13.89 12.57 -12.39
CA LEU A 84 14.53 11.43 -13.06
C LEU A 84 15.92 11.76 -13.66
N PRO A 85 16.15 12.87 -14.38
CA PRO A 85 17.49 13.22 -14.86
C PRO A 85 18.53 13.38 -13.75
N GLN A 86 18.13 13.96 -12.60
CA GLN A 86 19.01 14.12 -11.44
C GLN A 86 19.34 12.75 -10.83
N LEU A 87 18.38 11.83 -10.80
CA LEU A 87 18.61 10.46 -10.33
C LEU A 87 19.58 9.70 -11.24
N THR A 88 19.47 9.85 -12.57
CA THR A 88 20.41 9.25 -13.51
C THR A 88 21.84 9.76 -13.29
N VAL A 89 22.01 11.08 -13.16
CA VAL A 89 23.33 11.71 -12.93
C VAL A 89 23.90 11.29 -11.58
N ALA A 90 23.12 11.40 -10.50
CA ALA A 90 23.53 11.01 -9.16
C ALA A 90 23.85 9.51 -9.08
N GLY A 91 23.03 8.67 -9.70
CA GLY A 91 23.21 7.22 -9.77
C GLY A 91 24.53 6.82 -10.43
N ASN A 92 24.81 7.37 -11.62
CA ASN A 92 26.07 7.11 -12.32
C ASN A 92 27.28 7.62 -11.53
N ALA A 93 27.15 8.76 -10.84
CA ALA A 93 28.20 9.28 -9.97
C ALA A 93 28.44 8.39 -8.73
N LEU A 94 27.38 7.84 -8.13
CA LEU A 94 27.46 6.93 -6.98
C LEU A 94 28.16 5.61 -7.34
N LEU A 95 27.88 5.06 -8.52
CA LEU A 95 28.52 3.84 -8.99
C LEU A 95 29.95 4.08 -9.50
N GLY A 96 30.26 5.29 -9.96
CA GLY A 96 31.50 5.62 -10.65
C GLY A 96 31.63 5.00 -12.04
N VAL A 97 30.57 4.32 -12.51
CA VAL A 97 30.44 3.70 -13.84
C VAL A 97 28.99 3.87 -14.30
N SER A 98 28.78 3.87 -15.62
CA SER A 98 27.43 3.83 -16.18
C SER A 98 27.05 2.39 -16.51
N GLU A 99 25.89 1.96 -16.03
CA GLU A 99 25.35 0.64 -16.32
C GLU A 99 24.97 0.50 -17.80
N GLU A 100 25.20 -0.66 -18.40
CA GLU A 100 24.65 -0.99 -19.70
C GLU A 100 23.42 -1.91 -19.60
N LEU A 101 22.30 -1.46 -20.18
CA LEU A 101 21.02 -2.17 -20.17
C LEU A 101 20.80 -2.96 -21.47
N PRO A 102 20.26 -4.20 -21.39
CA PRO A 102 19.99 -5.00 -22.57
C PRO A 102 18.70 -4.55 -23.27
N LEU A 103 18.74 -4.42 -24.60
CA LEU A 103 17.58 -4.12 -25.44
C LEU A 103 17.50 -5.12 -26.60
N ARG A 104 16.28 -5.53 -26.95
CA ARG A 104 16.02 -6.36 -28.13
C ARG A 104 15.71 -5.47 -29.33
N THR A 105 16.48 -5.62 -30.41
CA THR A 105 16.24 -4.93 -31.68
C THR A 105 15.96 -5.91 -32.81
N SER A 106 15.50 -5.40 -33.96
CA SER A 106 15.27 -6.22 -35.15
C SER A 106 16.54 -6.87 -35.71
N THR A 107 17.72 -6.34 -35.37
CA THR A 107 19.03 -6.83 -35.82
C THR A 107 19.76 -7.66 -34.76
N GLY A 108 19.17 -7.85 -33.57
CA GLY A 108 19.73 -8.62 -32.47
C GLY A 108 19.67 -7.88 -31.13
N ASP A 109 20.14 -8.55 -30.07
CA ASP A 109 20.22 -7.96 -28.74
C ASP A 109 21.43 -7.03 -28.66
N ILE A 110 21.21 -5.82 -28.15
CA ILE A 110 22.25 -4.82 -27.92
C ILE A 110 22.33 -4.46 -26.43
N ARG A 111 23.42 -3.81 -26.05
CA ARG A 111 23.57 -3.18 -24.74
C ARG A 111 23.78 -1.69 -24.91
N VAL A 112 23.07 -0.90 -24.11
CA VAL A 112 23.06 0.55 -24.22
C VAL A 112 23.27 1.17 -22.86
N VAL A 113 24.13 2.19 -22.79
CA VAL A 113 24.46 2.90 -21.56
C VAL A 113 23.21 3.58 -21.00
N ALA A 114 22.97 3.40 -19.69
CA ALA A 114 21.87 4.01 -18.96
C ALA A 114 22.15 5.50 -18.65
N ASP A 115 21.85 6.35 -19.63
CA ASP A 115 21.95 7.80 -19.52
C ASP A 115 20.71 8.52 -20.09
N SER A 116 20.65 9.85 -19.92
CA SER A 116 19.52 10.65 -20.39
C SER A 116 19.44 10.78 -21.91
N THR A 117 20.47 10.39 -22.67
CA THR A 117 20.42 10.37 -24.14
C THR A 117 19.75 9.10 -24.63
N ASN A 118 20.15 7.96 -24.08
CA ASN A 118 19.70 6.63 -24.49
C ASN A 118 18.37 6.22 -23.85
N PHE A 119 18.06 6.79 -22.68
CA PHE A 119 16.84 6.56 -21.91
C PHE A 119 16.25 7.89 -21.42
N PRO A 120 15.83 8.78 -22.34
CA PRO A 120 15.38 10.12 -21.99
C PRO A 120 14.14 10.10 -21.09
N THR A 121 14.03 11.14 -20.26
CA THR A 121 12.90 11.31 -19.33
C THR A 121 11.59 11.47 -20.09
N SER A 122 10.50 10.97 -19.51
CA SER A 122 9.15 10.93 -20.09
C SER A 122 8.98 10.02 -21.33
N TRP A 123 10.07 9.46 -21.89
CA TRP A 123 10.03 8.58 -23.06
C TRP A 123 9.99 7.08 -22.72
N ARG A 124 9.96 6.72 -21.43
CA ARG A 124 10.17 5.32 -21.00
C ARG A 124 8.93 4.44 -21.10
N GLN A 125 7.73 5.01 -21.33
CA GLN A 125 6.47 4.25 -21.34
C GLN A 125 6.48 3.10 -22.37
N GLU A 126 6.78 3.41 -23.63
CA GLU A 126 6.78 2.40 -24.70
C GLU A 126 7.95 1.43 -24.58
N LEU A 127 9.09 1.92 -24.07
CA LEU A 127 10.24 1.08 -23.77
C LEU A 127 9.88 0.03 -22.71
N ILE A 128 9.32 0.44 -21.58
CA ILE A 128 8.90 -0.46 -20.50
C ILE A 128 7.88 -1.47 -21.00
N LYS A 129 6.84 -1.00 -21.71
CA LYS A 129 5.79 -1.86 -22.25
C LYS A 129 6.34 -2.91 -23.22
N GLN A 130 7.14 -2.49 -24.20
CA GLN A 130 7.55 -3.38 -25.30
C GLN A 130 8.81 -4.16 -25.00
N GLN A 131 9.77 -3.59 -24.26
CA GLN A 131 11.05 -4.22 -23.95
C GLN A 131 11.01 -4.90 -22.59
N ALA A 132 10.58 -4.23 -21.52
CA ALA A 132 10.53 -4.82 -20.17
C ALA A 132 9.31 -5.73 -19.95
N GLN A 133 8.27 -5.61 -20.80
CA GLN A 133 7.02 -6.35 -20.72
C GLN A 133 6.17 -6.04 -19.48
N PHE A 134 6.43 -4.92 -18.80
CA PHE A 134 5.50 -4.44 -17.77
C PHE A 134 4.26 -3.87 -18.45
N SER A 135 3.16 -3.79 -17.70
CA SER A 135 1.85 -3.25 -18.11
C SER A 135 1.43 -2.01 -17.31
N SER A 136 2.32 -1.43 -16.48
CA SER A 136 2.10 -0.14 -15.82
C SER A 136 1.83 0.97 -16.83
N HIS A 137 0.90 1.86 -16.50
CA HIS A 137 0.49 3.01 -17.33
C HIS A 137 1.22 4.31 -16.99
N GLU A 138 1.99 4.33 -15.90
CA GLU A 138 2.71 5.53 -15.42
C GLU A 138 4.23 5.44 -15.65
N ALA A 139 4.67 4.45 -16.42
CA ALA A 139 6.06 4.12 -16.70
C ALA A 139 6.81 5.12 -17.61
N ALA A 140 6.24 6.30 -17.90
CA ALA A 140 6.88 7.34 -18.68
C ALA A 140 8.21 7.80 -18.05
N CYS A 141 8.27 7.78 -16.72
CA CYS A 141 9.44 8.11 -15.91
C CYS A 141 9.76 6.97 -14.93
N HIS A 142 10.12 5.80 -15.48
CA HIS A 142 10.47 4.61 -14.71
C HIS A 142 11.99 4.52 -14.44
N ALA A 143 12.45 4.18 -13.23
CA ALA A 143 13.85 3.83 -12.93
C ALA A 143 14.27 2.54 -13.62
N LEU A 144 15.43 2.53 -14.29
CA LEU A 144 15.89 1.40 -15.08
C LEU A 144 17.18 0.80 -14.51
N SER A 145 18.16 1.68 -14.25
CA SER A 145 19.49 1.25 -13.80
C SER A 145 19.56 1.11 -12.29
N PHE A 146 20.43 0.22 -11.82
CA PHE A 146 20.79 0.06 -10.42
C PHE A 146 21.19 1.41 -9.79
N GLY A 147 21.90 2.25 -10.55
CA GLY A 147 22.28 3.60 -10.12
C GLY A 147 21.07 4.50 -9.89
N GLU A 148 20.10 4.51 -10.80
CA GLU A 148 18.86 5.27 -10.66
C GLU A 148 18.06 4.82 -9.42
N TYR A 149 17.94 3.50 -9.20
CA TYR A 149 17.31 2.96 -7.99
C TYR A 149 18.04 3.39 -6.71
N CYS A 150 19.37 3.31 -6.66
CA CYS A 150 20.16 3.76 -5.51
C CYS A 150 19.93 5.25 -5.23
N ALA A 151 19.98 6.08 -6.27
CA ALA A 151 19.74 7.51 -6.15
C ALA A 151 18.31 7.80 -5.69
N LEU A 152 17.31 7.07 -6.21
CA LEU A 152 15.90 7.25 -5.83
C LEU A 152 15.71 7.04 -4.33
N TYR A 153 16.27 5.97 -3.74
CA TYR A 153 16.25 5.78 -2.29
C TYR A 153 16.89 6.96 -1.53
N LEU A 154 18.06 7.43 -1.96
CA LEU A 154 18.74 8.55 -1.30
C LEU A 154 17.93 9.85 -1.37
N PHE A 155 17.27 10.12 -2.51
CA PHE A 155 16.48 11.33 -2.73
C PHE A 155 15.14 11.28 -1.99
N SER A 156 14.54 10.10 -1.81
CA SER A 156 13.28 9.93 -1.07
C SER A 156 13.40 10.31 0.41
N TRP A 157 14.58 10.12 1.02
CA TRP A 157 14.77 10.31 2.47
C TRP A 157 15.63 11.50 2.86
N SER A 158 16.28 12.16 1.89
CA SER A 158 17.18 13.28 2.16
C SER A 158 17.24 14.27 1.01
N ASN A 159 17.32 15.56 1.34
CA ASN A 159 17.52 16.63 0.36
C ASN A 159 19.01 16.94 0.09
N VAL A 160 19.95 16.15 0.62
CA VAL A 160 21.40 16.44 0.56
C VAL A 160 21.93 16.45 -0.87
N LEU A 161 21.46 15.53 -1.70
CA LEU A 161 21.90 15.35 -3.10
C LEU A 161 21.04 16.11 -4.11
N TRP A 162 19.99 16.81 -3.65
CA TRP A 162 19.06 17.49 -4.54
C TRP A 162 19.70 18.76 -5.09
N ASP A 163 19.75 18.88 -6.41
CA ASP A 163 20.22 20.08 -7.09
C ASP A 163 19.04 20.99 -7.47
N SER A 164 19.29 21.94 -8.36
CA SER A 164 18.31 22.75 -9.06
C SER A 164 17.46 21.86 -9.97
N PHE A 165 16.16 22.14 -10.03
CA PHE A 165 15.28 21.46 -10.97
C PHE A 165 15.60 21.89 -12.40
N ILE A 166 15.53 20.95 -13.33
CA ILE A 166 15.59 21.23 -14.77
C ILE A 166 14.40 22.08 -15.20
N ASP A 167 14.56 22.83 -16.28
CA ASP A 167 13.46 23.56 -16.89
C ASP A 167 12.60 22.64 -17.76
N VAL A 168 11.33 22.99 -17.96
CA VAL A 168 10.41 22.19 -18.79
C VAL A 168 10.93 22.05 -20.23
N ASP A 169 11.62 23.09 -20.71
CA ASP A 169 12.18 23.15 -22.07
C ASP A 169 13.45 22.27 -22.24
N ASP A 170 14.02 21.75 -21.14
CA ASP A 170 15.10 20.76 -21.18
C ASP A 170 14.58 19.34 -21.50
N VAL A 171 13.29 19.09 -21.26
CA VAL A 171 12.65 17.78 -21.46
C VAL A 171 11.72 17.80 -22.67
N PHE A 172 10.97 18.88 -22.85
CA PHE A 172 10.00 19.04 -23.91
C PHE A 172 10.41 20.20 -24.84
N PRO A 173 10.09 20.14 -26.14
CA PRO A 173 10.31 21.29 -27.01
C PRO A 173 9.46 22.47 -26.52
N ASP A 174 10.01 23.68 -26.68
CA ASP A 174 9.27 24.92 -26.41
C ASP A 174 8.07 25.01 -27.36
N CYS A 175 6.87 24.77 -26.81
CA CYS A 175 5.61 25.08 -27.49
C CYS A 175 4.82 26.18 -26.76
N SER A 176 5.49 27.20 -26.24
CA SER A 176 4.87 28.28 -25.47
C SER A 176 3.97 29.23 -26.29
N GLY A 177 4.07 29.21 -27.63
CA GLY A 177 3.26 30.05 -28.52
C GLY A 177 1.84 29.53 -28.79
N SER A 178 1.70 28.23 -29.06
CA SER A 178 0.45 27.51 -29.37
C SER A 178 0.72 26.01 -29.60
N SER A 179 -0.32 25.18 -29.66
CA SER A 179 -0.18 23.75 -30.03
C SER A 179 0.29 23.53 -31.47
N ALA A 180 0.26 24.56 -32.33
CA ALA A 180 0.80 24.50 -33.69
C ALA A 180 2.32 24.67 -33.73
N ASP A 181 2.92 25.17 -32.64
CA ASP A 181 4.36 25.39 -32.53
C ASP A 181 5.11 24.16 -32.01
N CYS A 182 4.39 23.15 -31.51
CA CYS A 182 4.99 21.86 -31.18
C CYS A 182 5.43 21.13 -32.46
N PRO A 183 6.65 20.53 -32.48
CA PRO A 183 7.07 19.64 -33.55
C PRO A 183 6.04 18.53 -33.81
N ASP A 184 5.86 18.17 -35.08
CA ASP A 184 5.01 17.06 -35.45
C ASP A 184 5.58 15.72 -34.91
N ALA A 185 4.73 14.69 -34.89
CA ALA A 185 5.08 13.41 -34.30
C ALA A 185 6.26 12.71 -35.01
N ASP A 186 6.43 12.89 -36.32
CA ASP A 186 7.54 12.30 -37.05
C ASP A 186 8.84 13.02 -36.72
N THR A 187 8.83 14.36 -36.74
CA THR A 187 9.98 15.19 -36.33
C THR A 187 10.42 14.86 -34.89
N THR A 188 9.47 14.70 -33.98
CA THR A 188 9.74 14.38 -32.57
C THR A 188 10.40 13.01 -32.43
N VAL A 189 9.85 11.96 -33.04
CA VAL A 189 10.41 10.60 -32.97
C VAL A 189 11.76 10.51 -33.68
N ASN A 190 11.94 11.18 -34.82
CA ASN A 190 13.20 11.13 -35.56
C ASN A 190 14.38 11.76 -34.81
N GLY A 191 14.12 12.56 -33.77
CA GLY A 191 15.14 13.11 -32.86
C GLY A 191 15.64 12.11 -31.81
N LEU A 192 14.96 10.98 -31.62
CA LEU A 192 15.37 9.95 -30.65
C LEU A 192 16.53 9.09 -31.19
N PRO A 193 17.31 8.46 -30.29
CA PRO A 193 18.21 7.38 -30.67
C PRO A 193 17.52 6.30 -31.52
N ALA A 194 18.23 5.75 -32.49
CA ALA A 194 17.67 4.81 -33.47
C ALA A 194 17.00 3.57 -32.83
N HIS A 195 17.53 3.09 -31.69
CA HIS A 195 16.96 1.95 -30.98
C HIS A 195 15.60 2.24 -30.32
N LEU A 196 15.27 3.51 -30.08
CA LEU A 196 13.95 3.91 -29.53
C LEU A 196 12.94 4.19 -30.64
N GLN A 197 13.38 4.66 -31.81
CA GLN A 197 12.49 5.02 -32.92
C GLN A 197 11.56 3.86 -33.34
N SER A 198 12.05 2.62 -33.28
CA SER A 198 11.28 1.42 -33.63
C SER A 198 10.11 1.14 -32.68
N LEU A 199 10.11 1.70 -31.47
CA LEU A 199 9.02 1.55 -30.50
C LEU A 199 7.79 2.40 -30.87
N TYR A 200 7.92 3.31 -31.85
CA TYR A 200 6.90 4.26 -32.29
C TYR A 200 6.51 4.04 -33.76
N PRO A 201 5.74 2.98 -34.07
CA PRO A 201 5.36 2.65 -35.43
C PRO A 201 4.41 3.72 -36.01
N ALA A 202 4.50 3.95 -37.32
CA ALA A 202 3.84 5.09 -37.98
C ALA A 202 2.32 5.15 -37.78
N ASP A 203 1.65 4.02 -37.60
CA ASP A 203 0.20 3.92 -37.37
C ASP A 203 -0.22 4.33 -35.95
N LYS A 204 0.65 4.18 -34.94
CA LYS A 204 0.38 4.54 -33.54
C LYS A 204 1.07 5.82 -33.08
N ARG A 205 2.13 6.23 -33.78
CA ARG A 205 3.02 7.34 -33.43
C ARG A 205 2.29 8.61 -32.99
N LYS A 206 1.26 9.03 -33.73
CA LYS A 206 0.50 10.25 -33.40
C LYS A 206 -0.15 10.20 -32.01
N GLU A 207 -0.73 9.05 -31.63
CA GLU A 207 -1.36 8.89 -30.32
C GLU A 207 -0.31 8.78 -29.21
N GLN A 208 0.77 8.04 -29.45
CA GLN A 208 1.87 7.90 -28.49
C GLN A 208 2.54 9.24 -28.19
N ILE A 209 2.81 10.07 -29.21
CA ILE A 209 3.38 11.41 -29.02
C ILE A 209 2.38 12.36 -28.35
N LYS A 210 1.08 12.22 -28.63
CA LYS A 210 0.06 12.96 -27.90
C LYS A 210 0.07 12.60 -26.41
N GLN A 211 0.23 11.33 -26.05
CA GLN A 211 0.35 10.89 -24.66
C GLN A 211 1.64 11.41 -24.02
N TRP A 212 2.75 11.42 -24.76
CA TRP A 212 4.00 12.03 -24.31
C TRP A 212 3.84 13.53 -24.00
N TYR A 213 3.16 14.30 -24.86
CA TYR A 213 2.90 15.72 -24.59
C TYR A 213 2.00 15.96 -23.37
N LYS A 214 1.14 15.01 -22.98
CA LYS A 214 0.38 15.15 -21.71
C LYS A 214 1.30 15.19 -20.49
N GLN A 215 2.49 14.58 -20.56
CA GLN A 215 3.47 14.67 -19.47
C GLN A 215 3.98 16.11 -19.28
N ARG A 216 4.08 16.89 -20.37
CA ARG A 216 4.41 18.32 -20.29
C ARG A 216 3.36 19.10 -19.50
N ASP A 217 2.08 18.80 -19.70
CA ASP A 217 0.97 19.45 -18.99
C ASP A 217 1.01 19.16 -17.48
N LEU A 218 1.56 18.02 -17.08
CA LEU A 218 1.73 17.63 -15.67
C LEU A 218 2.96 18.27 -15.01
N PHE A 219 3.92 18.77 -15.79
CA PHE A 219 5.23 19.20 -15.27
C PHE A 219 5.11 20.29 -14.20
N ALA A 220 4.28 21.31 -14.45
CA ALA A 220 4.11 22.44 -13.54
C ALA A 220 3.51 22.00 -12.20
N ASP A 221 2.45 21.20 -12.25
CA ASP A 221 1.77 20.68 -11.05
C ASP A 221 2.71 19.76 -10.25
N GLN A 222 3.39 18.82 -10.93
CA GLN A 222 4.39 17.96 -10.28
C GLN A 222 5.53 18.77 -9.65
N LEU A 223 5.98 19.85 -10.29
CA LEU A 223 7.07 20.68 -9.78
C LEU A 223 6.68 21.35 -8.46
N GLU A 224 5.44 21.81 -8.33
CA GLU A 224 4.93 22.40 -7.09
C GLU A 224 4.91 21.36 -5.96
N ASP A 225 4.38 20.16 -6.23
CA ASP A 225 4.34 19.08 -5.25
C ASP A 225 5.73 18.59 -4.82
N VAL A 226 6.66 18.46 -5.78
CA VAL A 226 8.06 18.08 -5.51
C VAL A 226 8.78 19.15 -4.70
N LYS A 227 8.51 20.44 -4.94
CA LYS A 227 9.04 21.53 -4.11
C LYS A 227 8.51 21.45 -2.68
N ALA A 228 7.21 21.17 -2.52
CA ALA A 228 6.60 20.99 -1.20
C ALA A 228 7.20 19.78 -0.48
N PHE A 229 7.41 18.66 -1.18
CA PHE A 229 8.08 17.47 -0.65
C PHE A 229 9.54 17.74 -0.25
N LYS A 230 10.32 18.43 -1.10
CA LYS A 230 11.72 18.79 -0.80
C LYS A 230 11.83 19.58 0.50
N LYS A 231 10.85 20.44 0.79
CA LYS A 231 10.81 21.29 1.98
C LYS A 231 10.67 20.47 3.27
N THR A 232 10.01 19.31 3.23
CA THR A 232 9.76 18.48 4.43
C THR A 232 10.88 17.45 4.70
N LEU A 233 11.75 17.18 3.73
CA LEU A 233 12.84 16.21 3.85
C LEU A 233 13.77 16.43 5.06
N PRO A 234 14.15 17.66 5.47
CA PRO A 234 14.95 17.85 6.68
C PRO A 234 14.26 17.32 7.95
N ASN A 235 12.93 17.46 8.08
CA ASN A 235 12.17 16.91 9.21
C ASN A 235 12.15 15.39 9.16
N VAL A 236 11.88 14.81 7.99
CA VAL A 236 11.88 13.35 7.78
C VAL A 236 13.25 12.76 8.10
N GLN A 237 14.33 13.36 7.59
CA GLN A 237 15.70 12.92 7.86
C GLN A 237 16.02 12.92 9.36
N ARG A 238 15.66 13.99 10.07
CA ARG A 238 15.87 14.10 11.53
C ARG A 238 15.03 13.06 12.28
N ALA A 239 13.76 12.86 11.92
CA ALA A 239 12.89 11.88 12.53
C ALA A 239 13.45 10.45 12.37
N LEU A 240 13.80 10.04 11.16
CA LEU A 240 14.32 8.71 10.85
C LEU A 240 15.67 8.42 11.54
N ALA A 241 16.50 9.45 11.78
CA ALA A 241 17.73 9.29 12.55
C ALA A 241 17.49 9.00 14.05
N ASN A 242 16.26 9.18 14.55
CA ASN A 242 15.91 9.16 15.97
C ASN A 242 14.83 8.12 16.34
N ILE A 243 14.54 7.18 15.44
CA ILE A 243 13.61 6.07 15.66
C ILE A 243 14.08 4.82 14.93
N ALA A 244 13.80 3.64 15.49
CA ALA A 244 14.00 2.39 14.77
C ALA A 244 12.91 2.25 13.70
N THR A 245 13.32 2.13 12.43
CA THR A 245 12.42 2.06 11.28
C THR A 245 12.51 0.69 10.62
N TYR A 246 11.36 0.08 10.36
CA TYR A 246 11.20 -1.18 9.67
C TYR A 246 10.36 -0.97 8.42
N MET A 247 10.76 -1.53 7.29
CA MET A 247 10.09 -1.29 5.99
C MET A 247 9.73 -2.60 5.29
N ILE A 248 8.50 -2.72 4.80
CA ILE A 248 8.04 -3.88 4.02
C ILE A 248 8.50 -3.75 2.56
N PHE A 249 8.61 -4.85 1.81
CA PHE A 249 8.75 -4.78 0.35
C PHE A 249 7.36 -4.65 -0.28
N ASP A 250 7.15 -3.65 -1.13
CA ASP A 250 5.91 -3.42 -1.89
C ASP A 250 6.14 -3.53 -3.41
N ASP A 251 5.13 -3.22 -4.21
CA ASP A 251 5.19 -3.38 -5.67
C ASP A 251 5.86 -2.19 -6.38
N HIS A 252 5.63 -0.94 -5.97
CA HIS A 252 6.27 0.22 -6.56
C HIS A 252 7.78 0.31 -6.28
N GLU A 253 8.34 -0.57 -5.43
CA GLU A 253 9.78 -0.84 -5.44
C GLU A 253 10.27 -1.31 -6.81
N VAL A 254 9.38 -1.84 -7.66
CA VAL A 254 9.67 -2.17 -9.06
C VAL A 254 8.68 -1.52 -10.02
N THR A 255 7.38 -1.81 -9.88
CA THR A 255 6.27 -1.37 -10.74
C THR A 255 4.93 -1.75 -10.10
N ASP A 256 3.92 -0.88 -10.22
CA ASP A 256 2.54 -1.05 -9.69
C ASP A 256 1.86 -2.39 -10.05
N ASP A 257 2.30 -3.04 -11.12
CA ASP A 257 1.71 -4.28 -11.62
C ASP A 257 2.50 -5.56 -11.31
N TRP A 258 3.46 -5.45 -10.39
CA TRP A 258 4.39 -6.51 -10.05
C TRP A 258 3.70 -7.81 -9.64
N TYR A 259 3.92 -8.87 -10.41
CA TYR A 259 3.32 -10.20 -10.17
C TYR A 259 1.81 -10.17 -9.92
N LEU A 260 1.07 -9.26 -10.57
CA LEU A 260 -0.40 -9.22 -10.51
C LEU A 260 -1.04 -10.48 -11.12
N THR A 261 -0.41 -11.05 -12.13
CA THR A 261 -0.91 -12.27 -12.80
C THR A 261 0.21 -13.21 -13.17
N GLN A 262 -0.14 -14.47 -13.40
CA GLN A 262 0.81 -15.45 -13.93
C GLN A 262 1.29 -15.03 -15.33
N ASP A 263 0.42 -14.47 -16.18
CA ASP A 263 0.79 -13.98 -17.50
C ASP A 263 1.85 -12.87 -17.42
N TRP A 264 1.62 -11.88 -16.55
CA TRP A 264 2.60 -10.83 -16.29
C TRP A 264 3.95 -11.41 -15.88
N ARG A 265 3.95 -12.32 -14.88
CA ARG A 265 5.16 -12.98 -14.39
C ARG A 265 5.90 -13.66 -15.54
N ASP A 266 5.20 -14.48 -16.32
CA ASP A 266 5.82 -15.30 -17.36
C ASP A 266 6.37 -14.43 -18.52
N ARG A 267 5.68 -13.35 -18.91
CA ARG A 267 6.17 -12.40 -19.93
C ARG A 267 7.39 -11.60 -19.45
N VAL A 268 7.35 -11.12 -18.21
CA VAL A 268 8.42 -10.29 -17.65
C VAL A 268 9.68 -11.09 -17.37
N LEU A 269 9.56 -12.28 -16.76
CA LEU A 269 10.71 -13.15 -16.48
C LEU A 269 11.40 -13.69 -17.74
N THR A 270 10.79 -13.54 -18.92
CA THR A 270 11.39 -13.89 -20.22
C THR A 270 11.91 -12.67 -20.99
N SER A 271 11.80 -11.47 -20.42
CA SER A 271 12.39 -10.24 -20.93
C SER A 271 13.76 -9.95 -20.30
N PRO A 272 14.84 -9.79 -21.08
CA PRO A 272 16.15 -9.39 -20.57
C PRO A 272 16.13 -8.04 -19.85
N LEU A 273 15.38 -7.05 -20.38
CA LEU A 273 15.25 -5.76 -19.74
C LEU A 273 14.40 -5.88 -18.48
N GLY A 274 13.28 -6.61 -18.54
CA GLY A 274 12.41 -6.86 -17.38
C GLY A 274 13.20 -7.46 -16.23
N VAL A 275 13.86 -8.61 -16.45
CA VAL A 275 14.71 -9.27 -15.45
C VAL A 275 15.81 -8.34 -14.92
N THR A 276 16.41 -7.50 -15.76
CA THR A 276 17.44 -6.55 -15.32
C THR A 276 16.86 -5.49 -14.38
N ILE A 277 15.71 -4.90 -14.70
CA ILE A 277 15.02 -3.93 -13.84
C ILE A 277 14.64 -4.60 -12.52
N MET A 278 14.04 -5.80 -12.55
CA MET A 278 13.69 -6.56 -11.36
C MET A 278 14.92 -6.85 -10.47
N ARG A 279 16.05 -7.26 -11.06
CA ARG A 279 17.30 -7.49 -10.34
C ARG A 279 17.81 -6.21 -9.69
N ASN A 280 17.78 -5.09 -10.42
CA ASN A 280 18.24 -3.80 -9.91
C ASN A 280 17.36 -3.33 -8.73
N ALA A 281 16.05 -3.45 -8.86
CA ALA A 281 15.09 -3.12 -7.81
C ALA A 281 15.29 -3.98 -6.54
N LEU A 282 15.29 -5.31 -6.66
CA LEU A 282 15.47 -6.21 -5.51
C LEU A 282 16.82 -6.04 -4.83
N THR A 283 17.89 -5.83 -5.61
CA THR A 283 19.24 -5.63 -5.06
C THR A 283 19.35 -4.29 -4.33
N THR A 284 18.73 -3.23 -4.85
CA THR A 284 18.72 -1.94 -4.15
C THR A 284 17.84 -1.97 -2.90
N PHE A 285 16.66 -2.59 -2.94
CA PHE A 285 15.85 -2.82 -1.74
C PHE A 285 16.63 -3.58 -0.66
N ALA A 286 17.40 -4.61 -1.05
CA ALA A 286 18.24 -5.34 -0.11
C ALA A 286 19.24 -4.42 0.62
N LEU A 287 19.94 -3.56 -0.14
CA LEU A 287 21.01 -2.69 0.38
C LEU A 287 20.48 -1.52 1.20
N PHE A 288 19.36 -0.93 0.79
CA PHE A 288 18.83 0.29 1.41
C PHE A 288 17.79 0.03 2.50
N GLN A 289 17.15 -1.16 2.50
CA GLN A 289 16.07 -1.48 3.43
C GLN A 289 16.26 -2.82 4.13
N ALA A 290 16.19 -3.93 3.38
CA ALA A 290 16.03 -5.25 3.98
C ALA A 290 17.22 -5.67 4.85
N TRP A 291 18.43 -5.25 4.51
CA TRP A 291 19.60 -5.51 5.34
C TRP A 291 19.50 -4.81 6.71
N GLY A 292 18.94 -3.60 6.76
CA GLY A 292 18.70 -2.88 8.01
C GLY A 292 17.57 -3.49 8.86
N ASN A 293 16.55 -4.07 8.22
CA ASN A 293 15.43 -4.72 8.90
C ASN A 293 15.87 -5.96 9.71
N ASP A 294 16.74 -6.80 9.14
CA ASP A 294 17.26 -8.01 9.78
C ASP A 294 18.74 -8.25 9.45
N PRO A 295 19.67 -7.50 10.07
CA PRO A 295 21.10 -7.59 9.74
C PRO A 295 21.71 -8.96 10.04
N LYS A 296 21.11 -9.74 10.94
CA LYS A 296 21.61 -11.08 11.29
C LYS A 296 21.43 -12.05 10.14
N ARG A 297 20.33 -11.96 9.40
CA ARG A 297 20.03 -12.82 8.24
C ARG A 297 21.10 -12.72 7.15
N TYR A 298 21.74 -11.56 7.02
CA TYR A 298 22.76 -11.29 6.00
C TYR A 298 24.19 -11.70 6.40
N THR A 299 24.38 -12.39 7.53
CA THR A 299 25.72 -12.82 7.98
C THR A 299 26.18 -14.15 7.38
N THR A 300 25.23 -15.00 6.95
CA THR A 300 25.52 -16.33 6.35
C THR A 300 24.45 -16.71 5.32
N GLY A 301 24.69 -17.76 4.53
CA GLY A 301 23.69 -18.32 3.61
C GLY A 301 23.37 -17.42 2.40
N ASP A 302 22.17 -17.59 1.86
CA ASP A 302 21.75 -16.96 0.60
C ASP A 302 21.70 -15.42 0.68
N HIS A 303 21.29 -14.85 1.82
CA HIS A 303 21.31 -13.39 2.03
C HIS A 303 22.74 -12.82 2.12
N ALA A 304 23.70 -13.56 2.67
CA ALA A 304 25.12 -13.13 2.61
C ALA A 304 25.70 -13.26 1.20
N ALA A 305 25.32 -14.31 0.46
CA ALA A 305 25.67 -14.47 -0.94
C ALA A 305 25.11 -13.32 -1.79
N LEU A 306 23.88 -12.86 -1.52
CA LEU A 306 23.31 -11.67 -2.16
C LEU A 306 24.25 -10.47 -2.02
N LEU A 307 24.70 -10.11 -0.81
CA LEU A 307 25.59 -8.96 -0.62
C LEU A 307 26.90 -9.10 -1.38
N THR A 308 27.44 -10.32 -1.41
CA THR A 308 28.67 -10.65 -2.15
C THR A 308 28.48 -10.43 -3.66
N HIS A 309 27.36 -10.90 -4.22
CA HIS A 309 27.07 -10.73 -5.64
C HIS A 309 26.65 -9.31 -6.00
N ALA A 310 25.95 -8.60 -5.11
CA ALA A 310 25.64 -7.18 -5.26
C ALA A 310 26.92 -6.34 -5.37
N GLN A 311 27.90 -6.59 -4.49
CA GLN A 311 29.21 -5.94 -4.57
C GLN A 311 29.96 -6.29 -5.87
N ALA A 312 29.85 -7.52 -6.35
CA ALA A 312 30.48 -7.98 -7.59
C ALA A 312 29.74 -7.53 -8.87
N LEU A 313 28.55 -6.93 -8.75
CA LEU A 313 27.71 -6.57 -9.89
C LEU A 313 28.34 -5.46 -10.72
N PHE A 314 28.97 -4.48 -10.09
CA PHE A 314 29.64 -3.34 -10.74
C PHE A 314 31.12 -3.28 -10.36
N PRO A 315 31.98 -4.11 -10.99
CA PRO A 315 33.42 -3.98 -10.81
C PRO A 315 33.94 -2.65 -11.37
N ALA A 316 35.13 -2.23 -10.94
CA ALA A 316 35.75 -0.96 -11.36
C ALA A 316 35.96 -0.82 -12.88
N THR A 317 35.84 -1.90 -13.64
CA THR A 317 35.95 -1.93 -15.11
C THR A 317 34.64 -1.68 -15.85
N GLY A 318 33.52 -1.46 -15.15
CA GLY A 318 32.17 -1.31 -15.72
C GLY A 318 31.23 -2.44 -15.30
N GLY A 319 29.95 -2.36 -15.66
CA GLY A 319 28.95 -3.36 -15.26
C GLY A 319 27.65 -3.29 -16.05
N PRO A 320 26.73 -4.26 -15.86
CA PRO A 320 26.78 -5.28 -14.82
C PRO A 320 27.63 -6.51 -15.21
N ALA A 321 28.40 -7.05 -14.28
CA ALA A 321 29.12 -8.32 -14.47
C ALA A 321 28.13 -9.49 -14.59
N GLN A 322 28.13 -10.17 -15.75
CA GLN A 322 27.10 -11.18 -16.06
C GLN A 322 27.07 -12.36 -15.09
N SER A 323 28.21 -12.78 -14.56
CA SER A 323 28.27 -13.87 -13.56
C SER A 323 27.58 -13.49 -12.26
N ALA A 324 27.77 -12.26 -11.78
CA ALA A 324 27.11 -11.73 -10.59
C ALA A 324 25.61 -11.52 -10.84
N ALA A 325 25.24 -11.00 -12.01
CA ALA A 325 23.85 -10.87 -12.45
C ALA A 325 23.12 -12.22 -12.42
N ASN A 326 23.68 -13.25 -13.06
CA ASN A 326 23.08 -14.59 -13.08
C ASN A 326 22.96 -15.21 -11.67
N ALA A 327 23.94 -14.96 -10.80
CA ALA A 327 23.89 -15.45 -9.42
C ALA A 327 22.79 -14.77 -8.61
N LEU A 328 22.62 -13.45 -8.76
CA LEU A 328 21.51 -12.70 -8.16
C LEU A 328 20.16 -13.17 -8.72
N ASP A 329 20.04 -13.33 -10.04
CA ASP A 329 18.81 -13.81 -10.69
C ASP A 329 18.39 -15.18 -10.13
N ALA A 330 19.35 -16.09 -9.90
CA ALA A 330 19.10 -17.38 -9.28
C ALA A 330 18.66 -17.26 -7.80
N LEU A 331 19.29 -16.36 -7.02
CA LEU A 331 18.89 -16.08 -5.64
C LEU A 331 17.47 -15.51 -5.54
N TYR A 332 17.05 -14.71 -6.53
CA TYR A 332 15.71 -14.14 -6.61
C TYR A 332 14.68 -15.10 -7.23
N GLY A 333 15.08 -16.31 -7.64
CA GLY A 333 14.18 -17.30 -8.24
C GLY A 333 13.71 -16.93 -9.65
N PHE A 334 14.41 -16.02 -10.33
CA PHE A 334 14.09 -15.67 -11.72
C PHE A 334 14.26 -16.92 -12.60
N GLY A 335 13.22 -17.24 -13.36
CA GLY A 335 13.07 -18.55 -14.01
C GLY A 335 11.95 -19.42 -13.42
N GLY A 336 11.22 -18.92 -12.41
CA GLY A 336 10.01 -19.56 -11.87
C GLY A 336 10.27 -20.50 -10.69
N ALA A 337 11.48 -20.49 -10.13
CA ALA A 337 11.79 -21.17 -8.88
C ALA A 337 11.29 -20.36 -7.68
N ASP A 338 11.12 -21.02 -6.54
CA ASP A 338 10.90 -20.31 -5.28
C ASP A 338 12.19 -19.52 -4.90
N PRO A 339 12.11 -18.21 -4.62
CA PRO A 339 13.30 -17.38 -4.37
C PRO A 339 14.12 -17.88 -3.18
N LEU A 340 15.45 -17.90 -3.23
CA LEU A 340 16.27 -18.28 -2.07
C LEU A 340 16.34 -17.14 -1.03
N VAL A 341 16.36 -15.90 -1.52
CA VAL A 341 16.27 -14.71 -0.68
C VAL A 341 14.80 -14.40 -0.41
N LYS A 342 14.47 -14.20 0.86
CA LYS A 342 13.11 -13.91 1.33
C LYS A 342 13.07 -12.56 2.04
N TRP A 343 11.96 -11.84 1.89
CA TRP A 343 11.81 -10.48 2.41
C TRP A 343 11.00 -10.38 3.70
N HIS A 344 10.30 -11.44 4.10
CA HIS A 344 9.64 -11.50 5.40
C HIS A 344 10.67 -11.51 6.54
N PHE A 345 10.35 -10.90 7.67
CA PHE A 345 11.23 -10.88 8.85
C PHE A 345 10.44 -10.67 10.13
N HIS A 346 11.05 -11.00 11.26
CA HIS A 346 10.44 -10.88 12.59
C HIS A 346 11.20 -9.87 13.46
N VAL A 347 10.45 -9.06 14.20
CA VAL A 347 10.99 -8.09 15.15
C VAL A 347 10.48 -8.43 16.55
N PRO A 348 11.29 -9.09 17.39
CA PRO A 348 10.95 -9.27 18.80
C PRO A 348 11.05 -7.93 19.53
N SER A 349 10.01 -7.55 20.29
CA SER A 349 9.91 -6.21 20.87
C SER A 349 9.17 -6.23 22.21
N GLY A 350 9.89 -6.52 23.30
CA GLY A 350 9.34 -6.52 24.66
C GLY A 350 8.06 -7.37 24.78
N PRO A 351 6.87 -6.76 24.99
CA PRO A 351 5.59 -7.45 25.09
C PRO A 351 4.97 -7.82 23.72
N THR A 352 5.67 -7.63 22.60
CA THR A 352 5.18 -8.00 21.28
C THR A 352 6.19 -8.82 20.49
N THR A 353 5.67 -9.59 19.54
CA THR A 353 6.45 -10.09 18.40
C THR A 353 5.80 -9.52 17.16
N THR A 354 6.56 -8.82 16.31
CA THR A 354 6.07 -8.35 15.01
C THR A 354 6.53 -9.28 13.91
N VAL A 355 5.62 -9.69 13.03
CA VAL A 355 5.91 -10.44 11.80
C VAL A 355 5.60 -9.53 10.62
N VAL A 356 6.61 -9.23 9.81
CA VAL A 356 6.44 -8.47 8.56
C VAL A 356 6.36 -9.46 7.41
N LEU A 357 5.23 -9.45 6.70
CA LEU A 357 4.96 -10.39 5.62
C LEU A 357 5.64 -9.97 4.31
N ASP A 358 5.83 -10.95 3.44
CA ASP A 358 6.18 -10.80 2.03
C ASP A 358 4.99 -11.26 1.19
N THR A 359 4.20 -10.28 0.73
CA THR A 359 2.95 -10.46 -0.05
C THR A 359 3.13 -10.20 -1.54
N ARG A 360 4.36 -9.89 -1.98
CA ARG A 360 4.67 -9.51 -3.37
C ARG A 360 5.44 -10.60 -4.09
N THR A 361 6.48 -11.18 -3.49
CA THR A 361 7.45 -11.98 -4.25
C THR A 361 7.11 -13.47 -4.34
N ARG A 362 6.20 -13.97 -3.48
CA ARG A 362 5.84 -15.40 -3.37
C ARG A 362 4.34 -15.67 -3.48
N ARG A 363 3.73 -15.00 -4.46
CA ARG A 363 2.31 -15.13 -4.83
C ARG A 363 1.99 -16.49 -5.44
N THR A 364 0.73 -16.88 -5.35
CA THR A 364 0.14 -18.02 -6.07
C THR A 364 -0.88 -17.56 -7.09
N PHE A 365 -1.12 -18.35 -8.14
CA PHE A 365 -2.04 -18.01 -9.21
C PHE A 365 -2.99 -19.17 -9.50
N SER A 366 -4.29 -18.95 -9.33
CA SER A 366 -5.33 -19.93 -9.66
C SER A 366 -5.57 -20.06 -11.18
N GLY A 367 -5.06 -19.13 -11.97
CA GLY A 367 -5.16 -19.12 -13.43
C GLY A 367 -4.28 -18.05 -14.06
N ARG A 368 -4.11 -18.13 -15.39
CA ARG A 368 -3.18 -17.29 -16.14
C ARG A 368 -3.45 -15.77 -16.00
N TYR A 369 -4.73 -15.40 -15.95
CA TYR A 369 -5.22 -14.01 -15.93
C TYR A 369 -6.13 -13.73 -14.72
N THR A 370 -5.95 -14.45 -13.62
CA THR A 370 -6.73 -14.23 -12.40
C THR A 370 -5.94 -13.40 -11.39
N PRO A 371 -6.60 -12.66 -10.49
CA PRO A 371 -5.94 -12.05 -9.35
C PRO A 371 -5.08 -13.06 -8.57
N PRO A 372 -3.97 -12.62 -7.95
CA PRO A 372 -3.07 -13.49 -7.24
C PRO A 372 -3.63 -13.85 -5.86
N GLY A 373 -3.22 -14.99 -5.33
CA GLY A 373 -3.16 -15.19 -3.89
C GLY A 373 -1.87 -14.59 -3.38
N LEU A 374 -1.94 -13.62 -2.46
CA LEU A 374 -0.78 -12.81 -2.07
C LEU A 374 0.39 -13.62 -1.48
N VAL A 375 0.07 -14.74 -0.83
CA VAL A 375 1.06 -15.65 -0.25
C VAL A 375 0.69 -17.09 -0.62
N SER A 376 1.61 -17.81 -1.24
CA SER A 376 1.46 -19.26 -1.53
C SER A 376 1.43 -20.11 -0.26
N ASP A 377 0.98 -21.38 -0.34
CA ASP A 377 1.00 -22.32 0.81
C ASP A 377 2.38 -22.42 1.45
N VAL A 378 3.41 -22.66 0.63
CA VAL A 378 4.81 -22.78 1.08
C VAL A 378 5.26 -21.50 1.76
N ALA A 379 4.94 -20.34 1.18
CA ALA A 379 5.31 -19.05 1.75
C ALA A 379 4.55 -18.75 3.05
N LEU A 380 3.30 -19.17 3.19
CA LEU A 380 2.53 -19.00 4.42
C LEU A 380 3.09 -19.90 5.53
N ASP A 381 3.43 -21.15 5.21
CA ASP A 381 4.02 -22.09 6.16
C ASP A 381 5.42 -21.67 6.64
N GLU A 382 6.18 -20.97 5.81
CA GLU A 382 7.47 -20.39 6.23
C GLU A 382 7.31 -19.12 7.07
N GLN A 383 6.38 -18.23 6.69
CA GLN A 383 6.21 -16.92 7.34
C GLN A 383 5.44 -17.02 8.66
N LEU A 384 4.39 -17.83 8.68
CA LEU A 384 3.47 -18.02 9.80
C LEU A 384 3.05 -19.51 9.86
N PRO A 385 3.96 -20.43 10.23
CA PRO A 385 3.63 -21.84 10.39
C PRO A 385 2.53 -22.05 11.46
N ASP A 386 1.79 -23.15 11.39
CA ASP A 386 0.85 -23.55 12.46
C ASP A 386 1.53 -23.73 13.82
N SER A 387 2.84 -24.02 13.82
CA SER A 387 3.66 -24.14 15.03
C SER A 387 4.29 -22.82 15.48
N PHE A 388 3.95 -21.69 14.85
CA PHE A 388 4.53 -20.40 15.17
C PHE A 388 4.30 -20.05 16.64
N ALA A 389 5.40 -19.77 17.34
CA ALA A 389 5.39 -19.34 18.72
C ALA A 389 5.96 -17.92 18.78
N PRO A 390 5.21 -16.93 19.30
CA PRO A 390 5.74 -15.61 19.61
C PRO A 390 6.94 -15.69 20.55
N SER A 391 7.76 -14.63 20.54
CA SER A 391 8.93 -14.52 21.43
C SER A 391 8.50 -14.64 22.90
N PRO A 392 9.33 -15.24 23.77
CA PRO A 392 9.01 -15.36 25.20
C PRO A 392 8.63 -14.01 25.82
N GLY A 393 7.46 -13.95 26.45
CA GLY A 393 6.93 -12.72 27.06
C GLY A 393 6.07 -11.84 26.14
N ALA A 394 5.91 -12.21 24.86
CA ALA A 394 4.99 -11.51 23.97
C ALA A 394 3.53 -11.76 24.36
N GLU A 395 2.78 -10.67 24.55
CA GLU A 395 1.34 -10.65 24.86
C GLU A 395 0.49 -10.46 23.60
N ILE A 396 1.05 -9.83 22.57
CA ILE A 396 0.40 -9.53 21.28
C ILE A 396 1.31 -9.92 20.13
N LEU A 397 0.73 -10.53 19.10
CA LEU A 397 1.36 -10.66 17.79
C LEU A 397 0.95 -9.47 16.93
N ILE A 398 1.94 -8.73 16.42
CA ILE A 398 1.71 -7.71 15.40
C ILE A 398 2.04 -8.33 14.05
N VAL A 399 1.18 -8.15 13.06
CA VAL A 399 1.41 -8.60 11.68
C VAL A 399 1.42 -7.38 10.78
N VAL A 400 2.46 -7.21 9.96
CA VAL A 400 2.52 -6.13 8.97
C VAL A 400 2.28 -6.75 7.59
N SER A 401 1.25 -6.24 6.91
CA SER A 401 0.86 -6.62 5.55
C SER A 401 0.70 -5.35 4.74
N ALA A 402 1.20 -5.31 3.50
CA ALA A 402 1.11 -4.13 2.64
C ALA A 402 -0.35 -3.72 2.44
N ALA A 403 -1.09 -4.54 1.68
CA ALA A 403 -2.53 -4.45 1.55
C ALA A 403 -3.24 -4.82 2.88
N PRO A 404 -4.36 -4.15 3.23
CA PRO A 404 -5.18 -4.51 4.37
C PRO A 404 -5.70 -5.94 4.28
N VAL A 405 -5.52 -6.72 5.35
CA VAL A 405 -6.04 -8.09 5.42
C VAL A 405 -7.56 -8.05 5.60
N LEU A 406 -8.04 -7.20 6.51
CA LEU A 406 -9.47 -6.97 6.74
C LEU A 406 -9.94 -5.74 5.97
N GLY A 407 -9.79 -5.76 4.65
CA GLY A 407 -10.12 -4.66 3.74
C GLY A 407 -11.56 -4.14 3.85
N LEU A 408 -11.82 -2.98 3.22
CA LEU A 408 -13.16 -2.42 3.15
C LEU A 408 -14.00 -3.26 2.19
N ALA A 409 -14.78 -4.17 2.76
CA ALA A 409 -15.74 -5.00 2.06
C ALA A 409 -16.67 -4.18 1.17
N VAL A 410 -16.92 -2.89 1.48
CA VAL A 410 -17.74 -2.03 0.61
C VAL A 410 -17.03 -1.63 -0.66
N ILE A 411 -15.73 -1.38 -0.70
CA ILE A 411 -15.06 -1.13 -1.98
C ILE A 411 -14.99 -2.43 -2.79
N GLU A 412 -14.80 -3.55 -2.10
CA GLU A 412 -14.75 -4.90 -2.67
C GLU A 412 -16.14 -5.44 -3.10
N GLU A 413 -17.22 -5.04 -2.43
CA GLU A 413 -18.62 -5.49 -2.63
C GLU A 413 -19.53 -4.45 -3.31
N LEU A 414 -19.23 -3.16 -3.25
CA LEU A 414 -19.92 -2.09 -4.02
C LEU A 414 -19.39 -2.03 -5.46
N ALA A 415 -18.33 -2.78 -5.77
CA ALA A 415 -18.05 -3.28 -7.11
C ALA A 415 -19.01 -4.41 -7.55
N GLN A 416 -19.72 -5.08 -6.61
CA GLN A 416 -20.68 -6.17 -6.90
C GLN A 416 -22.12 -5.79 -7.34
N PRO A 417 -22.61 -4.54 -7.39
CA PRO A 417 -23.86 -4.23 -8.10
C PRO A 417 -23.74 -4.49 -9.61
N ILE A 418 -22.51 -4.62 -10.14
CA ILE A 418 -22.24 -5.12 -11.49
C ILE A 418 -22.27 -6.68 -11.51
N GLY A 419 -22.44 -7.31 -10.35
CA GLY A 419 -22.51 -8.75 -10.11
C GLY A 419 -21.14 -9.38 -10.22
N ALA A 420 -20.80 -10.35 -9.37
CA ALA A 420 -19.57 -11.16 -9.53
C ALA A 420 -19.45 -11.79 -10.94
N ARG A 421 -20.57 -11.90 -11.66
CA ARG A 421 -20.60 -12.27 -13.08
C ARG A 421 -20.38 -11.09 -14.02
N GLY A 422 -20.83 -9.88 -13.73
CA GLY A 422 -20.44 -8.71 -14.51
C GLY A 422 -19.10 -8.11 -14.09
N TYR A 423 -18.48 -8.42 -12.94
CA TYR A 423 -17.08 -8.09 -12.66
C TYR A 423 -16.16 -9.03 -13.46
N PHE A 424 -16.38 -10.35 -13.40
CA PHE A 424 -15.64 -11.29 -14.25
C PHE A 424 -16.08 -11.26 -15.72
N ASP A 425 -17.32 -10.91 -16.07
CA ASP A 425 -17.76 -10.68 -17.45
C ASP A 425 -17.44 -9.26 -17.94
N PHE A 426 -17.26 -8.24 -17.09
CA PHE A 426 -16.74 -6.91 -17.48
C PHE A 426 -15.24 -6.98 -17.64
N ILE A 427 -14.52 -7.54 -16.67
CA ILE A 427 -13.12 -7.91 -16.84
C ILE A 427 -13.05 -8.81 -18.08
N SER A 428 -13.66 -9.98 -18.15
CA SER A 428 -13.55 -10.79 -19.38
C SER A 428 -14.14 -10.16 -20.65
N SER A 429 -15.09 -9.21 -20.66
CA SER A 429 -15.57 -8.58 -21.90
C SER A 429 -14.79 -7.33 -22.33
N VAL A 430 -14.14 -6.63 -21.39
CA VAL A 430 -13.20 -5.53 -21.63
C VAL A 430 -11.80 -6.08 -21.91
N VAL A 431 -11.44 -7.19 -21.27
CA VAL A 431 -10.10 -7.80 -21.22
C VAL A 431 -10.01 -8.96 -22.25
N MET A 432 -11.08 -9.70 -22.60
CA MET A 432 -11.01 -10.80 -23.61
C MET A 432 -11.45 -10.43 -25.04
N ARG A 433 -11.73 -9.16 -25.38
CA ARG A 433 -12.07 -8.80 -26.78
C ARG A 433 -10.87 -8.44 -27.66
N ARG A 434 -9.68 -8.32 -27.08
CA ARG A 434 -8.34 -8.32 -27.69
C ARG A 434 -7.37 -8.39 -26.50
N GLU A 435 -6.35 -9.24 -26.59
CA GLU A 435 -5.32 -9.54 -25.57
C GLU A 435 -5.44 -8.81 -24.21
N PRO A 436 -5.74 -9.54 -23.11
CA PRO A 436 -6.07 -8.95 -21.82
C PRO A 436 -4.89 -8.28 -21.09
N GLU A 437 -4.77 -6.96 -21.15
CA GLU A 437 -3.91 -6.18 -20.24
C GLU A 437 -4.63 -6.01 -18.89
N ILE A 438 -4.34 -6.91 -17.95
CA ILE A 438 -4.62 -6.68 -16.53
C ILE A 438 -3.58 -5.68 -16.03
N THR A 439 -4.03 -4.51 -15.60
CA THR A 439 -3.17 -3.37 -15.22
C THR A 439 -3.51 -2.90 -13.81
N GLY A 440 -2.53 -2.42 -13.04
CA GLY A 440 -2.73 -1.90 -11.67
C GLY A 440 -3.53 -0.60 -11.59
N TYR A 441 -3.72 0.11 -12.71
CA TYR A 441 -4.55 1.34 -12.81
C TYR A 441 -6.06 1.16 -12.58
N LEU A 442 -6.57 -0.04 -12.27
CA LEU A 442 -7.99 -0.15 -11.92
C LEU A 442 -8.20 0.60 -10.60
N GLU A 443 -9.12 1.57 -10.57
CA GLU A 443 -9.56 2.32 -9.35
C GLU A 443 -10.00 1.40 -8.18
N PHE A 444 -9.94 0.08 -8.38
CA PHE A 444 -10.10 -1.00 -7.42
C PHE A 444 -8.86 -1.89 -7.50
N ASP A 445 -8.03 -1.83 -6.45
CA ASP A 445 -6.85 -2.67 -6.29
C ASP A 445 -7.22 -4.17 -6.39
N MET A 446 -6.57 -4.88 -7.32
CA MET A 446 -6.83 -6.30 -7.60
C MET A 446 -6.04 -7.25 -6.69
N GLU A 447 -5.50 -6.74 -5.58
CA GLU A 447 -4.63 -7.47 -4.66
C GLU A 447 -5.23 -7.58 -3.26
N ALA A 448 -6.51 -7.23 -3.10
CA ALA A 448 -7.21 -7.48 -1.84
C ALA A 448 -7.16 -8.97 -1.48
N TRP A 449 -6.80 -9.26 -0.21
CA TRP A 449 -6.72 -10.63 0.31
C TRP A 449 -7.98 -11.46 0.03
N SER A 450 -9.16 -10.84 0.12
CA SER A 450 -10.46 -11.46 -0.08
C SER A 450 -10.70 -11.99 -1.50
N LEU A 451 -9.96 -11.48 -2.50
CA LEU A 451 -10.05 -11.93 -3.91
C LEU A 451 -9.57 -13.38 -4.08
N HIS A 452 -8.74 -13.88 -3.16
CA HIS A 452 -8.30 -15.27 -3.13
C HIS A 452 -8.73 -15.96 -1.83
N THR A 453 -10.02 -16.35 -1.77
CA THR A 453 -10.67 -16.96 -0.59
C THR A 453 -9.84 -18.03 0.11
N GLU A 454 -9.22 -18.94 -0.65
CA GLU A 454 -8.39 -20.02 -0.10
C GLU A 454 -7.20 -19.51 0.74
N ARG A 455 -6.50 -18.46 0.25
CA ARG A 455 -5.35 -17.88 0.94
C ARG A 455 -5.77 -17.02 2.11
N PHE A 456 -6.88 -16.27 1.95
CA PHE A 456 -7.44 -15.45 3.00
C PHE A 456 -7.87 -16.28 4.22
N GLU A 457 -8.67 -17.33 4.00
CA GLU A 457 -9.13 -18.18 5.10
C GLU A 457 -7.98 -18.96 5.76
N ALA A 458 -6.96 -19.36 4.98
CA ALA A 458 -5.75 -19.98 5.52
C ALA A 458 -4.99 -19.02 6.45
N LEU A 459 -4.84 -17.75 6.06
CA LEU A 459 -4.19 -16.73 6.91
C LEU A 459 -4.98 -16.47 8.20
N LEU A 460 -6.31 -16.29 8.11
CA LEU A 460 -7.17 -16.09 9.29
C LEU A 460 -7.08 -17.28 10.26
N ALA A 461 -7.01 -18.51 9.72
CA ALA A 461 -6.84 -19.70 10.53
C ALA A 461 -5.51 -19.75 11.29
N ARG A 462 -4.43 -19.15 10.75
CA ARG A 462 -3.15 -18.96 11.48
C ARG A 462 -3.32 -17.95 12.60
N PHE A 463 -3.92 -16.79 12.32
CA PHE A 463 -4.13 -15.73 13.31
C PHE A 463 -4.95 -16.20 14.52
N ASN A 464 -5.99 -17.00 14.28
CA ASN A 464 -6.83 -17.51 15.36
C ASN A 464 -6.05 -18.39 16.38
N GLN A 465 -4.97 -19.04 15.96
CA GLN A 465 -4.12 -19.86 16.85
C GLN A 465 -3.18 -19.01 17.71
N MET A 466 -2.99 -17.74 17.36
CA MET A 466 -2.00 -16.84 17.96
C MET A 466 -2.60 -15.94 19.06
N GLY A 467 -3.90 -16.10 19.37
CA GLY A 467 -4.58 -15.41 20.46
C GLY A 467 -5.01 -13.99 20.09
N ARG A 468 -4.11 -13.01 20.27
CA ARG A 468 -4.38 -11.57 20.03
C ARG A 468 -3.50 -11.06 18.91
N VAL A 469 -4.12 -10.69 17.80
CA VAL A 469 -3.42 -10.22 16.60
C VAL A 469 -3.78 -8.77 16.29
N VAL A 470 -2.78 -7.93 16.08
CA VAL A 470 -2.92 -6.57 15.55
C VAL A 470 -2.24 -6.50 14.20
N ILE A 471 -2.97 -6.14 13.16
CA ILE A 471 -2.48 -6.02 11.80
C ILE A 471 -2.23 -4.54 11.51
N LEU A 472 -1.05 -4.21 11.01
CA LEU A 472 -0.70 -2.89 10.48
C LEU A 472 -0.64 -2.99 8.95
N SER A 473 -1.35 -2.10 8.26
CA SER A 473 -1.39 -2.07 6.79
C SER A 473 -1.47 -0.68 6.20
N GLY A 474 -1.28 -0.61 4.88
CA GLY A 474 -1.28 0.60 4.07
C GLY A 474 -1.78 0.33 2.66
N ASP A 475 -1.06 0.87 1.66
CA ASP A 475 -1.19 0.68 0.21
C ASP A 475 -2.43 1.34 -0.41
N VAL A 476 -3.60 1.14 0.20
CA VAL A 476 -4.90 1.54 -0.35
C VAL A 476 -5.22 3.06 -0.32
N HIS A 477 -4.30 3.91 0.12
CA HIS A 477 -4.44 5.38 0.20
C HIS A 477 -5.67 5.89 0.98
N TYR A 478 -6.16 5.10 1.93
CA TYR A 478 -7.13 5.53 2.94
C TYR A 478 -6.90 4.76 4.24
N SER A 479 -7.40 5.30 5.34
CA SER A 479 -7.24 4.71 6.67
C SER A 479 -8.56 4.28 7.24
N PHE A 480 -8.52 3.20 8.02
CA PHE A 480 -9.66 2.75 8.81
C PHE A 480 -9.15 1.86 9.95
N SER A 481 -10.05 1.45 10.83
CA SER A 481 -9.77 0.38 11.77
C SER A 481 -10.94 -0.58 11.84
N ALA A 482 -10.63 -1.85 11.93
CA ALA A 482 -11.61 -2.92 11.99
C ALA A 482 -11.25 -3.92 13.08
N GLU A 483 -12.27 -4.57 13.63
CA GLU A 483 -12.13 -5.71 14.51
C GLU A 483 -12.83 -6.92 13.90
N MET A 484 -12.20 -8.09 14.02
CA MET A 484 -12.77 -9.36 13.65
C MET A 484 -12.72 -10.33 14.83
N ASP A 485 -13.85 -10.99 15.04
CA ASP A 485 -13.94 -12.18 15.86
C ASP A 485 -14.00 -13.40 14.95
N TYR A 486 -13.14 -14.39 15.23
CA TYR A 486 -13.05 -15.64 14.47
C TYR A 486 -13.34 -16.83 15.38
N TRP A 487 -14.39 -17.59 15.07
CA TRP A 487 -14.76 -18.81 15.76
C TRP A 487 -14.30 -20.02 14.96
N LYS A 488 -13.48 -20.88 15.56
CA LYS A 488 -13.13 -22.18 14.98
C LYS A 488 -14.04 -23.26 15.57
N ASN A 489 -14.74 -24.00 14.72
CA ASN A 489 -15.82 -24.92 15.09
C ASN A 489 -16.88 -24.22 15.97
N ALA A 490 -17.58 -24.98 16.81
CA ALA A 490 -18.54 -24.44 17.79
C ALA A 490 -17.87 -23.96 19.10
N GLN A 491 -16.63 -23.48 19.06
CA GLN A 491 -15.98 -22.96 20.27
C GLN A 491 -16.72 -21.72 20.79
N PRO A 492 -16.91 -21.58 22.11
CA PRO A 492 -17.68 -20.46 22.67
C PRO A 492 -16.91 -19.13 22.66
N GLN A 493 -15.58 -19.14 22.63
CA GLN A 493 -14.77 -17.93 22.57
C GLN A 493 -14.03 -17.82 21.22
N PRO A 494 -14.14 -16.68 20.53
CA PRO A 494 -13.41 -16.44 19.30
C PRO A 494 -11.97 -16.00 19.54
N GLY A 495 -11.12 -16.16 18.53
CA GLY A 495 -9.88 -15.37 18.41
C GLY A 495 -10.21 -13.92 18.05
N ARG A 496 -9.36 -12.98 18.49
CA ARG A 496 -9.54 -11.54 18.27
C ARG A 496 -8.44 -11.00 17.37
N ILE A 497 -8.85 -10.45 16.22
CA ILE A 497 -7.98 -9.87 15.20
C ILE A 497 -8.37 -8.39 15.02
N VAL A 498 -7.41 -7.47 15.08
CA VAL A 498 -7.64 -6.05 14.87
C VAL A 498 -6.83 -5.58 13.67
N GLN A 499 -7.44 -4.87 12.73
CA GLN A 499 -6.80 -4.23 11.59
C GLN A 499 -6.68 -2.73 11.84
N LEU A 500 -5.46 -2.20 11.72
CA LEU A 500 -5.16 -0.78 11.74
C LEU A 500 -4.54 -0.42 10.38
N THR A 501 -5.23 0.37 9.58
CA THR A 501 -4.74 0.78 8.26
C THR A 501 -4.45 2.27 8.27
N SER A 502 -3.22 2.66 7.92
CA SER A 502 -2.83 4.06 7.71
C SER A 502 -2.97 4.41 6.22
N SER A 503 -3.27 5.67 5.93
CA SER A 503 -3.30 6.15 4.54
C SER A 503 -1.87 6.32 4.03
N ALA A 504 -1.73 6.66 2.75
CA ALA A 504 -0.48 7.16 2.22
C ALA A 504 0.03 8.33 3.09
N LEU A 505 1.33 8.34 3.36
CA LEU A 505 2.01 9.49 3.94
C LEU A 505 1.99 10.66 2.95
N LYS A 506 2.04 10.39 1.64
CA LYS A 506 1.78 11.38 0.58
C LYS A 506 1.41 10.67 -0.71
N ASN A 507 0.11 10.58 -1.01
CA ASN A 507 -0.45 10.24 -2.32
C ASN A 507 -1.98 10.24 -2.22
N GLU A 508 -2.56 11.36 -1.78
CA GLU A 508 -4.01 11.41 -1.55
C GLU A 508 -4.80 11.19 -2.84
N TRP A 509 -6.04 10.71 -2.68
CA TRP A 509 -6.98 10.63 -3.80
C TRP A 509 -7.23 12.01 -4.40
N GLY A 510 -7.42 12.06 -5.73
CA GLY A 510 -7.76 13.29 -6.43
C GLY A 510 -8.96 14.00 -5.79
N ILE A 511 -8.90 15.34 -5.73
CA ILE A 511 -9.82 16.18 -4.93
C ILE A 511 -11.30 15.84 -5.13
N ARG A 512 -11.71 15.49 -6.36
CA ARG A 512 -13.11 15.15 -6.67
C ARG A 512 -13.55 13.82 -6.06
N ALA A 513 -12.76 12.77 -6.22
CA ALA A 513 -13.05 11.44 -5.69
C ALA A 513 -13.03 11.45 -4.15
N LYS A 514 -12.00 12.07 -3.57
CA LYS A 514 -11.87 12.30 -2.14
C LYS A 514 -13.11 12.98 -1.56
N ARG A 515 -13.53 14.12 -2.12
CA ARG A 515 -14.72 14.86 -1.64
C ARG A 515 -16.02 14.06 -1.74
N ALA A 516 -16.15 13.18 -2.74
CA ALA A 516 -17.34 12.33 -2.88
C ALA A 516 -17.42 11.28 -1.76
N LEU A 517 -16.29 10.64 -1.43
CA LEU A 517 -16.20 9.59 -0.41
C LEU A 517 -16.13 10.12 1.03
N GLU A 518 -15.76 11.39 1.22
CA GLU A 518 -15.81 12.06 2.53
C GLU A 518 -17.22 12.51 2.94
N THR A 519 -18.22 12.35 2.05
CA THR A 519 -19.61 12.64 2.41
C THR A 519 -20.10 11.67 3.49
N VAL A 520 -20.91 12.17 4.43
CA VAL A 520 -21.45 11.34 5.50
C VAL A 520 -22.34 10.23 4.93
N ALA A 521 -23.07 10.49 3.84
CA ALA A 521 -23.88 9.48 3.17
C ALA A 521 -23.03 8.32 2.63
N ALA A 522 -21.93 8.62 1.92
CA ALA A 522 -21.01 7.58 1.46
C ALA A 522 -20.45 6.77 2.64
N GLN A 523 -20.15 7.44 3.75
CA GLN A 523 -19.53 6.81 4.92
C GLN A 523 -20.51 6.01 5.79
N GLU A 524 -21.77 6.44 5.86
CA GLU A 524 -22.86 5.64 6.41
C GLU A 524 -23.12 4.41 5.57
N ILE A 525 -22.97 4.48 4.24
CA ILE A 525 -23.01 3.30 3.38
C ILE A 525 -21.79 2.41 3.65
N LEU A 526 -20.58 2.98 3.65
CA LEU A 526 -19.34 2.26 3.95
C LEU A 526 -19.41 1.52 5.30
N HIS A 527 -20.08 2.10 6.30
CA HIS A 527 -20.16 1.53 7.63
C HIS A 527 -21.42 0.67 7.87
N ASN A 528 -22.61 1.22 7.65
CA ASN A 528 -23.85 0.59 8.12
C ASN A 528 -24.50 -0.34 7.08
N ALA A 529 -24.21 -0.19 5.78
CA ALA A 529 -24.84 -1.02 4.76
C ALA A 529 -24.23 -2.43 4.68
N TYR A 530 -22.98 -2.59 5.11
CA TYR A 530 -22.22 -3.83 4.95
C TYR A 530 -21.61 -4.37 6.24
N TYR A 531 -21.43 -3.53 7.27
CA TYR A 531 -20.94 -3.97 8.57
C TYR A 531 -22.06 -4.00 9.63
N PRO A 532 -22.03 -4.96 10.57
CA PRO A 532 -21.06 -6.05 10.67
C PRO A 532 -21.20 -7.07 9.53
N LEU A 533 -20.07 -7.50 8.97
CA LEU A 533 -20.03 -8.50 7.90
C LEU A 533 -19.74 -9.87 8.51
N SER A 534 -20.64 -10.83 8.30
CA SER A 534 -20.49 -12.18 8.84
C SER A 534 -20.33 -13.24 7.74
N ARG A 535 -19.45 -14.23 7.97
CA ARG A 535 -19.25 -15.39 7.10
C ARG A 535 -19.21 -16.70 7.87
N LEU A 536 -19.62 -17.76 7.18
CA LEU A 536 -19.61 -19.15 7.62
C LEU A 536 -18.78 -19.97 6.62
N GLY A 537 -17.86 -20.79 7.11
CA GLY A 537 -16.91 -21.54 6.30
C GLY A 537 -16.92 -23.05 6.54
N TRP A 538 -16.68 -23.80 5.46
CA TRP A 538 -16.54 -25.25 5.44
C TRP A 538 -15.36 -25.64 4.56
N SER A 539 -14.48 -26.50 5.08
CA SER A 539 -13.29 -26.98 4.38
C SER A 539 -13.66 -27.82 3.17
N ASN A 540 -14.72 -28.63 3.29
CA ASN A 540 -15.12 -29.58 2.27
C ASN A 540 -16.52 -29.28 1.71
N PRO A 541 -16.64 -28.94 0.40
CA PRO A 541 -17.92 -28.64 -0.23
C PRO A 541 -18.91 -29.81 -0.20
N THR A 542 -18.43 -31.06 -0.14
CA THR A 542 -19.30 -32.23 -0.15
C THR A 542 -20.21 -32.31 1.06
N ASP A 543 -19.80 -31.68 2.17
CA ASP A 543 -20.55 -31.71 3.42
C ASP A 543 -21.88 -30.93 3.31
N LEU A 544 -21.97 -30.03 2.34
CA LEU A 544 -23.15 -29.19 2.11
C LEU A 544 -24.14 -29.76 1.08
N ILE A 545 -23.79 -30.83 0.37
CA ILE A 545 -24.64 -31.42 -0.68
C ILE A 545 -25.95 -31.92 -0.07
N GLY A 546 -27.07 -31.33 -0.49
CA GLY A 546 -28.42 -31.68 0.01
C GLY A 546 -28.68 -31.24 1.45
N ARG A 547 -27.81 -30.42 2.04
CA ARG A 547 -27.91 -29.94 3.43
C ARG A 547 -28.26 -28.46 3.56
N VAL A 548 -28.39 -27.76 2.44
CA VAL A 548 -28.83 -26.37 2.36
C VAL A 548 -30.30 -26.34 1.97
N HIS A 549 -31.14 -25.80 2.84
CA HIS A 549 -32.57 -25.63 2.62
C HIS A 549 -32.89 -24.15 2.46
N VAL A 550 -33.63 -23.83 1.39
CA VAL A 550 -34.20 -22.50 1.12
C VAL A 550 -35.69 -22.71 0.84
N PRO A 551 -36.62 -21.98 1.49
CA PRO A 551 -38.06 -22.25 1.41
C PRO A 551 -38.64 -22.17 -0.01
N SER A 552 -38.19 -21.20 -0.82
CA SER A 552 -38.56 -21.11 -2.24
C SER A 552 -38.07 -22.28 -3.11
N GLY A 553 -37.23 -23.16 -2.56
CA GLY A 553 -36.61 -24.30 -3.24
C GLY A 553 -35.47 -23.91 -4.19
N ALA A 554 -35.26 -22.62 -4.45
CA ALA A 554 -34.26 -22.13 -5.38
C ALA A 554 -33.11 -21.45 -4.63
N ILE A 555 -31.99 -22.17 -4.45
CA ILE A 555 -30.77 -21.56 -3.93
C ILE A 555 -30.31 -20.45 -4.89
N PRO A 556 -30.09 -19.21 -4.39
CA PRO A 556 -29.61 -18.09 -5.19
C PRO A 556 -28.36 -18.45 -6.00
N ARG A 557 -28.24 -17.88 -7.20
CA ARG A 557 -27.20 -18.27 -8.16
C ARG A 557 -25.78 -18.03 -7.62
N ASN A 558 -25.56 -16.92 -6.94
CA ASN A 558 -24.30 -16.57 -6.27
C ASN A 558 -23.95 -17.61 -5.19
N ILE A 559 -24.89 -17.94 -4.29
CA ILE A 559 -24.69 -18.96 -3.26
C ILE A 559 -24.38 -20.32 -3.88
N ARG A 560 -25.08 -20.70 -4.95
CA ARG A 560 -24.81 -21.95 -5.69
C ARG A 560 -23.40 -21.99 -6.29
N ALA A 561 -22.87 -20.85 -6.73
CA ALA A 561 -21.50 -20.77 -7.22
C ALA A 561 -20.49 -20.92 -6.09
N MET A 562 -20.76 -20.32 -4.92
CA MET A 562 -19.90 -20.43 -3.73
C MET A 562 -19.87 -21.86 -3.17
N LEU A 563 -21.00 -22.58 -3.19
CA LEU A 563 -21.11 -24.00 -2.80
C LEU A 563 -20.23 -24.96 -3.62
N ARG A 564 -19.64 -24.51 -4.73
CA ARG A 564 -18.75 -25.31 -5.59
C ARG A 564 -17.27 -24.97 -5.41
N ARG A 565 -16.95 -24.00 -4.56
CA ARG A 565 -15.57 -23.57 -4.28
C ARG A 565 -15.01 -24.35 -3.11
N THR A 566 -13.69 -24.52 -3.07
CA THR A 566 -12.97 -25.06 -1.93
C THR A 566 -12.06 -23.96 -1.39
N PRO A 567 -12.12 -23.60 -0.09
CA PRO A 567 -13.22 -23.93 0.83
C PRO A 567 -14.54 -23.27 0.39
N VAL A 568 -15.65 -23.72 0.98
CA VAL A 568 -16.93 -23.02 0.84
C VAL A 568 -17.00 -21.95 1.93
N VAL A 569 -17.18 -20.70 1.53
CA VAL A 569 -17.46 -19.57 2.44
C VAL A 569 -18.76 -18.93 2.02
N LEU A 570 -19.72 -18.79 2.92
CA LEU A 570 -21.05 -18.23 2.66
C LEU A 570 -21.34 -17.01 3.54
N PRO A 571 -22.10 -16.02 3.07
CA PRO A 571 -22.62 -14.95 3.92
C PRO A 571 -23.56 -15.53 4.98
N ALA A 572 -23.51 -14.98 6.20
CA ALA A 572 -24.51 -15.29 7.21
C ALA A 572 -25.82 -14.52 6.96
N ASP A 573 -25.75 -13.34 6.35
CA ASP A 573 -26.92 -12.47 6.16
C ASP A 573 -27.55 -12.64 4.77
N ASN A 574 -28.75 -12.07 4.59
CA ASN A 574 -29.52 -12.04 3.34
C ASN A 574 -30.05 -13.40 2.87
N TRP A 575 -30.41 -14.29 3.80
CA TRP A 575 -31.12 -15.53 3.46
C TRP A 575 -32.64 -15.33 3.47
N GLU A 576 -33.36 -16.16 2.73
CA GLU A 576 -34.83 -16.17 2.80
C GLU A 576 -35.26 -16.65 4.20
N PRO A 577 -36.23 -15.98 4.88
CA PRO A 577 -36.69 -16.40 6.20
C PRO A 577 -37.13 -17.86 6.23
N GLY A 578 -36.54 -18.66 7.13
CA GLY A 578 -36.77 -20.11 7.22
C GLY A 578 -35.72 -20.96 6.47
N SER A 579 -34.74 -20.34 5.81
CA SER A 579 -33.56 -21.05 5.31
C SER A 579 -32.80 -21.72 6.45
N SER A 580 -32.11 -22.83 6.15
CA SER A 580 -31.26 -23.53 7.12
C SER A 580 -30.10 -24.25 6.43
N ILE A 581 -28.99 -24.41 7.16
CA ILE A 581 -27.87 -25.27 6.77
C ILE A 581 -27.74 -26.32 7.87
N ALA A 582 -27.95 -27.59 7.52
CA ALA A 582 -28.03 -28.68 8.50
C ALA A 582 -26.67 -29.11 9.09
N VAL A 583 -25.57 -28.62 8.52
CA VAL A 583 -24.20 -28.91 8.95
C VAL A 583 -23.60 -27.65 9.55
N ALA A 584 -23.05 -27.77 10.75
CA ALA A 584 -22.37 -26.66 11.41
C ALA A 584 -21.13 -26.24 10.61
N PRO A 585 -20.77 -24.95 10.61
CA PRO A 585 -19.56 -24.49 9.96
C PRO A 585 -18.30 -24.95 10.70
N ASP A 586 -17.23 -25.21 9.94
CA ASP A 586 -15.89 -25.47 10.46
C ASP A 586 -15.28 -24.19 11.07
N TRP A 587 -15.68 -23.02 10.57
CA TRP A 587 -15.39 -21.74 11.17
C TRP A 587 -16.45 -20.69 10.83
N ALA A 588 -16.54 -19.66 11.65
CA ALA A 588 -17.33 -18.47 11.35
C ALA A 588 -16.54 -17.24 11.75
N TRP A 589 -16.75 -16.13 11.07
CA TRP A 589 -16.16 -14.87 11.49
C TRP A 589 -17.11 -13.70 11.29
N ARG A 590 -16.91 -12.65 12.09
CA ARG A 590 -17.63 -11.39 12.01
C ARG A 590 -16.62 -10.26 12.06
N VAL A 591 -16.68 -9.35 11.11
CA VAL A 591 -15.86 -8.13 11.09
C VAL A 591 -16.75 -6.89 11.23
N SER A 592 -16.25 -5.89 11.94
CA SER A 592 -16.90 -4.60 12.15
C SER A 592 -15.88 -3.48 11.95
N LEU A 593 -16.32 -2.37 11.35
CA LEU A 593 -15.52 -1.13 11.35
C LEU A 593 -15.68 -0.38 12.66
N VAL A 594 -14.68 0.42 13.00
CA VAL A 594 -14.68 1.27 14.18
C VAL A 594 -14.92 2.73 13.80
N LYS A 595 -15.64 3.44 14.67
CA LYS A 595 -15.89 4.88 14.55
C LYS A 595 -15.13 5.62 15.64
N ASP A 596 -14.65 6.82 15.34
CA ASP A 596 -14.25 7.78 16.36
C ASP A 596 -15.49 8.39 17.02
N LEU A 597 -15.64 8.11 18.32
CA LEU A 597 -16.77 8.52 19.15
C LEU A 597 -16.49 9.76 20.00
N ARG A 598 -15.34 10.42 19.81
CA ARG A 598 -15.02 11.66 20.53
C ARG A 598 -16.08 12.74 20.27
N PRO A 599 -16.44 13.53 21.29
CA PRO A 599 -17.51 14.51 21.18
C PRO A 599 -17.13 15.75 20.36
N ASP A 600 -18.16 16.44 19.89
CA ASP A 600 -18.10 17.69 19.12
C ASP A 600 -18.18 18.95 19.99
N ASP A 601 -17.60 18.92 21.19
CA ASP A 601 -17.73 19.98 22.20
C ASP A 601 -16.37 20.46 22.74
N SER A 602 -16.35 21.18 23.87
CA SER A 602 -15.13 21.67 24.51
C SER A 602 -14.57 20.72 25.59
N SER A 603 -15.01 19.46 25.62
CA SER A 603 -14.49 18.48 26.58
C SER A 603 -13.01 18.13 26.31
N PRO A 604 -12.26 17.65 27.33
CA PRO A 604 -10.84 17.34 27.18
C PRO A 604 -10.50 16.29 26.12
N ASN A 605 -11.46 15.40 25.78
CA ASN A 605 -11.30 14.34 24.77
C ASN A 605 -12.04 14.66 23.46
N ALA A 606 -12.51 15.89 23.25
CA ALA A 606 -13.22 16.28 22.04
C ALA A 606 -12.33 16.22 20.78
N CYS A 607 -12.97 16.07 19.63
CA CYS A 607 -12.28 16.18 18.34
C CYS A 607 -11.64 17.57 18.17
N PRO A 608 -10.58 17.71 17.34
CA PRO A 608 -10.05 19.00 16.93
C PRO A 608 -11.14 19.92 16.34
N ALA A 609 -11.08 21.22 16.62
CA ALA A 609 -12.18 22.17 16.35
C ALA A 609 -12.55 22.33 14.86
N ASP A 610 -11.60 22.13 13.98
CA ASP A 610 -11.72 22.09 12.52
C ASP A 610 -12.41 20.83 11.98
N GLY A 611 -12.24 19.70 12.69
CA GLY A 611 -12.92 18.42 12.48
C GLY A 611 -14.25 18.31 13.22
N ARG A 612 -14.64 19.32 14.00
CA ARG A 612 -15.95 19.35 14.68
C ARG A 612 -17.08 19.67 13.72
N VAL A 613 -18.20 18.99 13.94
CA VAL A 613 -19.47 19.37 13.35
C VAL A 613 -20.02 20.50 14.21
N GLY A 614 -20.18 21.69 13.62
CA GLY A 614 -20.73 22.85 14.34
C GLY A 614 -22.12 22.56 14.91
N PRO A 615 -22.48 23.16 16.06
CA PRO A 615 -23.81 22.98 16.63
C PRO A 615 -24.87 23.48 15.65
N ILE A 616 -25.93 22.70 15.47
CA ILE A 616 -27.05 23.09 14.61
C ILE A 616 -27.96 24.02 15.41
N ASN A 617 -27.77 25.31 15.23
CA ASN A 617 -28.53 26.38 15.89
C ASN A 617 -29.40 27.09 14.82
N PRO A 618 -30.69 27.38 15.07
CA PRO A 618 -31.47 27.14 16.30
C PRO A 618 -32.02 25.71 16.45
N ASP A 619 -32.50 25.39 17.66
CA ASP A 619 -33.37 24.23 17.93
C ASP A 619 -34.56 24.20 16.95
N ILE A 620 -35.02 22.98 16.60
CA ILE A 620 -36.22 22.85 15.77
C ILE A 620 -37.39 23.31 16.63
N VAL A 621 -37.94 24.46 16.29
CA VAL A 621 -39.24 24.92 16.77
C VAL A 621 -40.25 24.58 15.68
N PRO A 622 -40.97 23.45 15.82
CA PRO A 622 -41.91 23.02 14.81
C PRO A 622 -43.23 23.79 14.95
N ALA A 623 -43.81 24.21 13.83
CA ALA A 623 -45.16 24.77 13.81
C ALA A 623 -46.22 23.65 13.94
N THR A 624 -45.90 22.44 13.48
CA THR A 624 -46.72 21.22 13.53
C THR A 624 -45.82 19.97 13.61
N PRO A 625 -46.34 18.79 13.99
CA PRO A 625 -45.56 17.55 13.98
C PRO A 625 -44.91 17.22 12.64
N ASP A 626 -45.61 17.43 11.52
CA ASP A 626 -45.10 17.19 10.16
C ASP A 626 -43.98 18.18 9.78
N ASP A 627 -44.12 19.46 10.14
CA ASP A 627 -43.07 20.48 9.99
C ASP A 627 -41.83 20.13 10.85
N GLY A 628 -42.05 19.58 12.05
CA GLY A 628 -40.97 19.02 12.87
C GLY A 628 -40.26 17.87 12.18
N TYR A 629 -41.00 16.94 11.58
CA TYR A 629 -40.42 15.79 10.87
C TYR A 629 -39.60 16.22 9.64
N ILE A 630 -40.14 17.14 8.84
CA ILE A 630 -39.43 17.71 7.68
C ILE A 630 -38.17 18.44 8.11
N LYS A 631 -38.23 19.29 9.15
CA LYS A 631 -37.06 20.00 9.68
C LYS A 631 -36.02 19.07 10.28
N VAL A 632 -36.42 17.94 10.87
CA VAL A 632 -35.49 16.89 11.33
C VAL A 632 -34.80 16.23 10.14
N LEU A 633 -35.51 15.92 9.06
CA LEU A 633 -34.94 15.35 7.84
C LEU A 633 -34.01 16.33 7.12
N GLU A 634 -34.40 17.59 6.93
CA GLU A 634 -33.55 18.65 6.38
C GLU A 634 -32.30 18.88 7.24
N ARG A 635 -32.44 18.78 8.57
CA ARG A 635 -31.32 18.85 9.52
C ARG A 635 -30.38 17.66 9.36
N ALA A 636 -30.92 16.44 9.23
CA ALA A 636 -30.13 15.24 8.95
C ALA A 636 -29.42 15.35 7.60
N GLU A 637 -30.10 15.83 6.56
CA GLU A 637 -29.54 16.06 5.22
C GLU A 637 -28.44 17.15 5.23
N LYS A 638 -28.67 18.27 5.93
CA LYS A 638 -27.67 19.33 6.08
C LYS A 638 -26.43 18.82 6.84
N ARG A 639 -26.62 17.98 7.86
CA ARG A 639 -25.53 17.30 8.57
C ARG A 639 -24.81 16.31 7.64
N LEU A 640 -25.55 15.56 6.84
CA LEU A 640 -25.01 14.62 5.85
C LEU A 640 -24.11 15.33 4.81
N LYS A 641 -24.46 16.57 4.45
CA LYS A 641 -23.73 17.43 3.51
C LYS A 641 -22.57 18.21 4.13
N ALA A 642 -22.47 18.33 5.47
CA ALA A 642 -21.66 19.35 6.15
C ALA A 642 -20.41 18.87 6.91
N LYS A 643 -19.74 17.78 6.48
CA LYS A 643 -18.32 17.38 6.75
C LYS A 643 -18.13 15.97 7.34
N ILE A 644 -16.94 15.43 7.02
CA ILE A 644 -16.08 14.42 7.67
C ILE A 644 -16.80 13.33 8.44
N ALA A 645 -16.85 12.14 7.86
CA ALA A 645 -17.14 10.94 8.63
C ALA A 645 -15.92 10.45 9.42
N ARG A 646 -16.21 9.91 10.59
CA ARG A 646 -15.26 9.49 11.61
C ARG A 646 -14.97 7.98 11.56
N SER A 647 -14.83 7.44 10.35
CA SER A 647 -14.63 5.99 10.15
C SER A 647 -13.48 5.73 9.18
N VAL A 648 -13.59 6.25 7.95
CA VAL A 648 -12.57 6.11 6.91
C VAL A 648 -11.97 7.47 6.59
N VAL A 649 -10.64 7.56 6.56
CA VAL A 649 -9.90 8.81 6.34
C VAL A 649 -9.13 8.73 5.03
N PHE A 650 -9.43 9.61 4.07
CA PHE A 650 -8.77 9.65 2.76
C PHE A 650 -7.63 10.67 2.67
N ALA A 651 -7.42 11.46 3.72
CA ALA A 651 -6.29 12.39 3.80
C ALA A 651 -5.00 11.67 4.18
N SER A 652 -3.85 12.22 3.79
CA SER A 652 -2.55 11.74 4.23
C SER A 652 -2.46 11.78 5.75
N ASN A 653 -1.96 10.70 6.35
CA ASN A 653 -1.86 10.62 7.80
C ASN A 653 -0.77 9.66 8.27
N LEU A 654 -0.42 9.82 9.55
CA LEU A 654 0.51 9.00 10.29
C LEU A 654 -0.25 8.30 11.42
N GLY A 655 -0.28 6.97 11.43
CA GLY A 655 -0.94 6.19 12.47
C GLY A 655 -0.07 6.08 13.72
N LEU A 656 -0.56 6.57 14.85
CA LEU A 656 0.03 6.33 16.17
C LEU A 656 -0.75 5.23 16.89
N VAL A 657 -0.07 4.18 17.28
CA VAL A 657 -0.61 3.00 17.96
C VAL A 657 -0.11 2.98 19.41
N SER A 658 -1.05 2.84 20.34
CA SER A 658 -0.78 2.70 21.77
C SER A 658 -1.72 1.70 22.41
N PHE A 659 -1.32 1.17 23.56
CA PHE A 659 -2.11 0.18 24.30
C PHE A 659 -2.47 0.70 25.67
N SER A 660 -3.55 0.16 26.23
CA SER A 660 -3.95 0.41 27.61
C SER A 660 -4.67 -0.79 28.21
N GLY A 661 -4.50 -1.00 29.51
CA GLY A 661 -5.21 -2.06 30.24
C GLY A 661 -4.51 -3.41 30.16
N THR A 662 -5.12 -4.45 30.73
CA THR A 662 -4.49 -5.78 30.86
C THR A 662 -5.54 -6.88 30.75
N GLY A 663 -5.14 -8.09 30.34
CA GLY A 663 -6.06 -9.23 30.30
C GLY A 663 -7.32 -8.89 29.50
N VAL A 664 -8.50 -9.02 30.10
CA VAL A 664 -9.80 -8.75 29.45
C VAL A 664 -10.12 -7.27 29.22
N THR A 665 -9.37 -6.34 29.82
CA THR A 665 -9.54 -4.90 29.61
C THR A 665 -8.52 -4.31 28.64
N LEU A 666 -7.67 -5.15 28.05
CA LEU A 666 -6.64 -4.71 27.12
C LEU A 666 -7.26 -4.11 25.85
N LYS A 667 -6.81 -2.91 25.51
CA LYS A 667 -7.25 -2.15 24.34
C LYS A 667 -6.06 -1.69 23.52
N VAL A 668 -6.33 -1.46 22.24
CA VAL A 668 -5.44 -0.75 21.32
C VAL A 668 -6.12 0.52 20.84
N THR A 669 -5.37 1.60 20.80
CA THR A 669 -5.80 2.91 20.30
C THR A 669 -5.00 3.25 19.06
N HIS A 670 -5.70 3.48 17.96
CA HIS A 670 -5.14 3.93 16.69
C HIS A 670 -5.53 5.38 16.45
N THR A 671 -4.56 6.27 16.55
CA THR A 671 -4.72 7.70 16.37
C THR A 671 -4.17 8.10 15.01
N LEU A 672 -5.03 8.57 14.11
CA LEU A 672 -4.63 9.01 12.78
C LEU A 672 -4.26 10.48 12.83
N MET A 673 -2.95 10.74 12.87
CA MET A 673 -2.40 12.09 12.95
C MET A 673 -2.35 12.72 11.57
N TYR A 674 -2.87 13.95 11.43
CA TYR A 674 -2.84 14.69 10.17
C TYR A 674 -2.20 16.07 10.34
N MET A 675 -1.76 16.64 9.22
CA MET A 675 -1.28 18.01 9.12
C MET A 675 -2.19 18.87 8.26
N HIS A 676 -2.30 20.14 8.62
CA HIS A 676 -2.86 21.12 7.72
C HIS A 676 -1.85 21.53 6.64
N PRO A 677 -2.34 21.93 5.46
CA PRO A 677 -1.52 22.63 4.48
C PRO A 677 -0.84 23.87 5.07
N ASP A 678 0.32 24.23 4.53
CA ASP A 678 1.11 25.38 4.97
C ASP A 678 0.25 26.66 5.07
N GLY A 679 0.33 27.33 6.21
CA GLY A 679 -0.43 28.56 6.50
C GLY A 679 -1.81 28.35 7.15
N ALA A 680 -2.34 27.12 7.18
CA ALA A 680 -3.53 26.80 7.95
C ALA A 680 -3.17 26.44 9.42
N LYS A 681 -4.09 26.72 10.34
CA LYS A 681 -3.92 26.46 11.78
C LYS A 681 -4.82 25.30 12.24
N PRO A 682 -4.36 24.47 13.19
CA PRO A 682 -3.06 24.53 13.88
C PRO A 682 -1.89 24.02 13.02
N ALA A 683 -0.69 24.58 13.24
CA ALA A 683 0.55 24.16 12.55
C ALA A 683 1.12 22.83 13.09
N ASP A 684 0.45 22.24 14.07
CA ASP A 684 0.88 21.04 14.77
C ASP A 684 0.04 19.84 14.37
N PRO A 685 0.64 18.64 14.28
CA PRO A 685 -0.11 17.43 13.97
C PRO A 685 -1.28 17.26 14.93
N GLN A 686 -2.48 17.05 14.39
CA GLN A 686 -3.70 16.84 15.17
C GLN A 686 -4.20 15.40 14.98
N ALA A 687 -4.87 14.86 15.99
CA ALA A 687 -5.56 13.57 15.88
C ALA A 687 -6.85 13.75 15.07
N TYR A 688 -6.81 13.43 13.77
CA TYR A 688 -7.96 13.51 12.86
C TYR A 688 -9.09 12.61 13.36
N THR A 689 -8.78 11.32 13.52
CA THR A 689 -9.65 10.34 14.16
C THR A 689 -8.87 9.51 15.18
N VAL A 690 -9.59 9.05 16.21
CA VAL A 690 -9.08 8.13 17.23
C VAL A 690 -10.00 6.92 17.29
N HIS A 691 -9.47 5.75 16.96
CA HIS A 691 -10.18 4.48 17.03
C HIS A 691 -9.69 3.69 18.24
N GLU A 692 -10.59 3.36 19.16
CA GLU A 692 -10.28 2.53 20.34
C GLU A 692 -10.94 1.16 20.16
N LEU A 693 -10.15 0.09 20.25
CA LEU A 693 -10.60 -1.29 20.01
C LEU A 693 -10.23 -2.19 21.18
N SER A 694 -11.13 -3.12 21.52
CA SER A 694 -10.86 -4.17 22.49
C SER A 694 -10.01 -5.27 21.86
N LEU A 695 -8.95 -5.70 22.56
CA LEU A 695 -8.18 -6.90 22.23
C LEU A 695 -8.66 -8.13 23.00
N ALA A 696 -9.71 -8.01 23.80
CA ALA A 696 -10.38 -9.14 24.41
C ALA A 696 -11.40 -9.75 23.43
N PRO A 697 -11.55 -11.10 23.39
CA PRO A 697 -12.62 -11.76 22.66
C PRO A 697 -14.01 -11.24 23.05
N THR A 698 -14.92 -11.18 22.08
CA THR A 698 -16.33 -10.88 22.37
C THR A 698 -17.00 -11.99 23.17
N THR A 699 -18.09 -11.65 23.86
CA THR A 699 -19.02 -12.61 24.48
C THR A 699 -20.19 -12.99 23.57
N ASP A 700 -20.24 -12.44 22.36
CA ASP A 700 -21.29 -12.73 21.39
C ASP A 700 -21.26 -14.19 20.93
N LEU A 701 -22.44 -14.69 20.56
CA LEU A 701 -22.56 -15.98 19.89
C LEU A 701 -22.02 -15.93 18.46
N PRO A 702 -21.48 -17.06 17.95
CA PRO A 702 -21.03 -17.17 16.57
C PRO A 702 -22.18 -16.81 15.61
N PRO A 703 -21.88 -16.19 14.45
CA PRO A 703 -22.88 -15.92 13.43
C PRO A 703 -23.65 -17.19 13.02
N THR A 704 -24.93 -17.02 12.73
CA THR A 704 -25.79 -18.03 12.10
C THR A 704 -26.45 -17.39 10.90
N ILE A 705 -26.95 -18.20 9.97
CA ILE A 705 -27.68 -17.63 8.83
C ILE A 705 -28.93 -16.87 9.30
N ARG A 706 -29.24 -15.74 8.64
CA ARG A 706 -30.34 -14.83 8.98
C ARG A 706 -31.09 -14.36 7.74
#